data_AF-A0A6L5XPB3-F1
#
_entry.id   AF-A0A6L5XPB3-F1
#
_cell.length_a   1.000
_cell.length_b   1.000
_cell.length_c   1.000
_cell.angle_alpha   90.00
_cell.angle_beta   90.00
_cell.angle_gamma   90.00
#
_symmetry.space_group_name_H-M   'P 1'
#
loop_
_entity.id
_entity.type
_entity.pdbx_description
1 polymer ?
#
loop_
_entity_poly.entity_id
_entity_poly.type
_entity_poly.pdbx_seq_one_letter_code
_entity_poly.pdbx_strand_id
1 'polypeptide(L)'
;MAAPVWFDPKVYFNNKLAWLEGYNDLTLTAAFTGAGYGVDADGLYRHFQDFGNAENVSPSAYFDAGYYMQAKAATYFGKAVNTVTGAEVSFVQETFRQAGLSAWDHYLRYGMAEGVDPSASFDTSAYMDAKLAQMQKTDPSYTMDMLVQAFRDAGLNPVMHYLSYGRGEGLTIQDAQHGAVTRALTTGIDNLVVNSNYDDYFTAETGTLQSADDLVVLGPNAGRMDIIELRGNFGNDTVVGFRSGEDMINLAAYLDSTKPLNAGAPAGLVNNSAIVATLTGPKAESGIYTQAEVDALVKDGSLSLTGANGDKAVAFLQAVNSEGQNVYTIVQMSTDGTTDKGTVMGSMTLDSVNGVKTSIANTDFRLDSVIRDSVTGKTYGPADYTTGTLDGTFFADTFNDVNSTTLGTVTTIDGKEGDDTFNITGDLGAANSLEGGEGNDVFNVKSTVTIAGGTIDGGAGIDTLTVDKVLTNNVTLTALNNVEKATFDNTGTVTINAMATSDNASTLTAGSTVTALSVNGLKADVATTIDGSQITGNVTVDASTSTAAVTLKGGNGTASLTGGAGNDTIITTGADTSTITGGKGDDTIQLGSTGKDTVKFAANLADNGHDTITGFEAGAGKDVLDISTFTTKVNMATKVDGSANDLDIGNAGTNNIGVLYNVAGGVLTADKVVTSGTAANGEVIIDAGKKAVVMVTADSAGAAATYNMYYVTGDATSPTVELVGTVTTDAAFDAGNFA
;
A
#
# COMPACT_ATOMS: atom_id res chain seq x y z
N MET A 1 38.22 -13.88 -4.76
CA MET A 1 37.77 -15.01 -3.92
C MET A 1 36.29 -15.17 -4.21
N ALA A 2 35.84 -16.37 -4.55
CA ALA A 2 34.43 -16.56 -4.87
C ALA A 2 33.55 -16.27 -3.64
N ALA A 3 32.44 -15.58 -3.84
CA ALA A 3 31.46 -15.35 -2.79
C ALA A 3 30.85 -16.69 -2.33
N PRO A 4 30.84 -16.97 -1.02
CA PRO A 4 30.24 -18.18 -0.49
C PRO A 4 28.71 -18.10 -0.52
N VAL A 5 28.05 -19.27 -0.57
CA VAL A 5 26.57 -19.39 -0.68
C VAL A 5 25.82 -18.68 0.45
N TRP A 6 26.45 -18.51 1.61
CA TRP A 6 25.84 -17.83 2.75
C TRP A 6 25.83 -16.30 2.64
N PHE A 7 26.63 -15.72 1.74
CA PHE A 7 26.72 -14.28 1.51
C PHE A 7 25.68 -13.87 0.47
N ASP A 8 24.76 -12.98 0.83
CA ASP A 8 23.76 -12.46 -0.09
C ASP A 8 24.22 -11.08 -0.60
N PRO A 9 24.69 -10.97 -1.86
CA PRO A 9 25.24 -9.73 -2.38
C PRO A 9 24.19 -8.61 -2.48
N LYS A 10 22.91 -8.93 -2.71
CA LYS A 10 21.86 -7.92 -2.81
C LYS A 10 21.52 -7.37 -1.44
N VAL A 11 21.33 -8.26 -0.45
CA VAL A 11 21.05 -7.85 0.93
C VAL A 11 22.22 -7.05 1.50
N TYR A 12 23.46 -7.50 1.29
CA TYR A 12 24.64 -6.77 1.74
C TYR A 12 24.74 -5.36 1.12
N PHE A 13 24.52 -5.24 -0.19
CA PHE A 13 24.56 -3.94 -0.88
C PHE A 13 23.50 -2.98 -0.31
N ASN A 14 22.27 -3.45 -0.13
CA ASN A 14 21.18 -2.66 0.43
C ASN A 14 21.43 -2.26 1.89
N ASN A 15 21.97 -3.17 2.70
CA ASN A 15 22.34 -2.88 4.08
C ASN A 15 23.47 -1.84 4.15
N LYS A 16 24.46 -1.91 3.25
CA LYS A 16 25.52 -0.91 3.16
C LYS A 16 24.98 0.45 2.72
N LEU A 17 24.02 0.46 1.81
CA LEU A 17 23.35 1.68 1.37
C LEU A 17 22.57 2.36 2.51
N ALA A 18 21.77 1.59 3.25
CA ALA A 18 21.02 2.09 4.40
C ALA A 18 21.92 2.66 5.51
N TRP A 19 23.17 2.20 5.58
CA TRP A 19 24.17 2.68 6.54
C TRP A 19 24.80 4.02 6.16
N LEU A 20 24.66 4.48 4.91
CA LEU A 20 25.31 5.70 4.39
C LEU A 20 24.28 6.79 4.09
N GLU A 21 24.40 7.94 4.76
CA GLU A 21 23.58 9.11 4.44
C GLU A 21 24.00 9.76 3.12
N GLY A 22 23.03 10.11 2.27
CA GLY A 22 23.25 10.84 1.01
C GLY A 22 23.68 9.97 -0.18
N TYR A 23 23.66 8.64 -0.03
CA TYR A 23 23.91 7.70 -1.11
C TYR A 23 22.60 7.11 -1.67
N ASN A 24 22.62 6.78 -2.95
CA ASN A 24 21.62 5.97 -3.66
C ASN A 24 22.35 4.84 -4.41
N ASP A 25 21.61 3.89 -4.99
CA ASP A 25 22.17 2.73 -5.69
C ASP A 25 23.26 3.11 -6.71
N LEU A 26 23.03 4.18 -7.48
CA LEU A 26 23.95 4.63 -8.53
C LEU A 26 25.25 5.20 -7.95
N THR A 27 25.15 6.08 -6.96
CA THR A 27 26.30 6.73 -6.33
C THR A 27 27.11 5.75 -5.48
N LEU A 28 26.45 4.79 -4.83
CA LEU A 28 27.13 3.71 -4.10
C LEU A 28 27.85 2.77 -5.06
N THR A 29 27.19 2.36 -6.15
CA THR A 29 27.82 1.55 -7.21
C THR A 29 29.09 2.21 -7.76
N ALA A 30 29.04 3.52 -8.01
CA ALA A 30 30.20 4.28 -8.45
C ALA A 30 31.31 4.32 -7.39
N ALA A 31 30.97 4.44 -6.10
CA ALA A 31 31.93 4.43 -5.00
C ALA A 31 32.64 3.07 -4.86
N PHE A 32 31.91 1.95 -4.90
CA PHE A 32 32.48 0.60 -4.91
C PHE A 32 33.45 0.43 -6.09
N THR A 33 33.01 0.81 -7.29
CA THR A 33 33.81 0.69 -8.52
C THR A 33 35.07 1.56 -8.43
N GLY A 34 34.94 2.80 -7.95
CA GLY A 34 36.06 3.73 -7.76
C GLY A 34 37.08 3.25 -6.71
N ALA A 35 36.63 2.50 -5.70
CA ALA A 35 37.48 1.87 -4.70
C ALA A 35 38.05 0.50 -5.16
N GLY A 36 37.77 0.06 -6.39
CA GLY A 36 38.28 -1.18 -6.95
C GLY A 36 37.47 -2.43 -6.55
N TYR A 37 36.24 -2.27 -6.08
CA TYR A 37 35.29 -3.35 -5.81
C TYR A 37 34.26 -3.46 -6.92
N GLY A 38 34.02 -4.67 -7.42
CA GLY A 38 32.88 -4.94 -8.29
C GLY A 38 31.57 -4.94 -7.49
N VAL A 39 30.46 -4.63 -8.15
CA VAL A 39 29.10 -4.83 -7.58
C VAL A 39 28.52 -6.21 -7.91
N ASP A 40 29.37 -7.12 -8.39
CA ASP A 40 29.09 -8.54 -8.48
C ASP A 40 29.32 -9.23 -7.12
N ALA A 41 28.89 -10.49 -7.00
CA ALA A 41 28.95 -11.21 -5.73
C ALA A 41 30.38 -11.25 -5.14
N ASP A 42 31.38 -11.51 -5.97
CA ASP A 42 32.78 -11.61 -5.56
C ASP A 42 33.38 -10.26 -5.16
N GLY A 43 33.00 -9.18 -5.85
CA GLY A 43 33.42 -7.83 -5.53
C GLY A 43 32.84 -7.35 -4.20
N LEU A 44 31.54 -7.56 -3.99
CA LEU A 44 30.86 -7.19 -2.75
C LEU A 44 31.31 -8.03 -1.56
N TYR A 45 31.55 -9.33 -1.77
CA TYR A 45 32.10 -10.19 -0.72
C TYR A 45 33.51 -9.78 -0.31
N ARG A 46 34.36 -9.36 -1.27
CA ARG A 46 35.68 -8.81 -0.96
C ARG A 46 35.56 -7.53 -0.13
N HIS A 47 34.64 -6.63 -0.48
CA HIS A 47 34.39 -5.43 0.32
C HIS A 47 33.87 -5.76 1.72
N PHE A 48 33.01 -6.77 1.87
CA PHE A 48 32.57 -7.25 3.17
C PHE A 48 33.75 -7.71 4.03
N GLN A 49 34.69 -8.47 3.48
CA GLN A 49 35.88 -8.90 4.22
C GLN A 49 36.79 -7.73 4.63
N ASP A 50 37.02 -6.79 3.70
CA ASP A 50 37.94 -5.67 3.93
C ASP A 50 37.36 -4.62 4.88
N PHE A 51 36.05 -4.38 4.83
CA PHE A 51 35.38 -3.30 5.57
C PHE A 51 34.06 -3.73 6.23
N GLY A 52 33.13 -4.32 5.47
CA GLY A 52 31.75 -4.53 5.92
C GLY A 52 31.62 -5.32 7.22
N ASN A 53 32.47 -6.33 7.41
CA ASN A 53 32.50 -7.15 8.62
C ASN A 53 32.85 -6.31 9.85
N ALA A 54 33.91 -5.49 9.77
CA ALA A 54 34.32 -4.60 10.85
C ALA A 54 33.28 -3.51 11.14
N GLU A 55 32.54 -3.08 10.12
CA GLU A 55 31.46 -2.10 10.22
C GLU A 55 30.14 -2.67 10.76
N ASN A 56 30.07 -3.99 11.04
CA ASN A 56 28.84 -4.70 11.41
C ASN A 56 27.71 -4.57 10.38
N VAL A 57 28.06 -4.50 9.09
CA VAL A 57 27.05 -4.54 8.02
C VAL A 57 26.63 -5.99 7.80
N SER A 58 25.33 -6.25 7.97
CA SER A 58 24.73 -7.58 7.85
C SER A 58 24.98 -8.20 6.45
N PRO A 59 25.60 -9.39 6.35
CA PRO A 59 26.01 -10.00 5.09
C PRO A 59 24.91 -10.80 4.37
N SER A 60 23.79 -11.10 5.04
CA SER A 60 22.67 -11.84 4.45
C SER A 60 21.37 -11.61 5.21
N ALA A 61 20.25 -12.10 4.68
CA ALA A 61 18.94 -12.03 5.34
C ALA A 61 18.83 -12.88 6.62
N TYR A 62 19.75 -13.84 6.81
CA TYR A 62 19.72 -14.79 7.93
C TYR A 62 20.69 -14.41 9.06
N PHE A 63 21.32 -13.24 8.95
CA PHE A 63 22.11 -12.65 10.02
C PHE A 63 21.89 -11.15 10.06
N ASP A 64 21.36 -10.66 11.17
CA ASP A 64 21.20 -9.24 11.44
C ASP A 64 22.15 -8.86 12.59
N ALA A 65 23.14 -8.03 12.30
CA ALA A 65 24.14 -7.63 13.28
C ALA A 65 23.53 -6.87 14.47
N GLY A 66 22.51 -6.05 14.26
CA GLY A 66 21.83 -5.29 15.32
C GLY A 66 21.00 -6.21 16.21
N TYR A 67 20.19 -7.07 15.60
CA TYR A 67 19.42 -8.09 16.31
C TYR A 67 20.33 -9.03 17.09
N TYR A 68 21.40 -9.52 16.48
CA TYR A 68 22.31 -10.46 17.14
C TYR A 68 22.98 -9.86 18.39
N MET A 69 23.35 -8.58 18.35
CA MET A 69 23.87 -7.89 19.54
C MET A 69 22.80 -7.76 20.63
N GLN A 70 21.53 -7.54 20.24
CA GLN A 70 20.40 -7.54 21.17
C GLN A 70 20.14 -8.92 21.77
N ALA A 71 20.14 -9.97 20.95
CA ALA A 71 19.99 -11.36 21.39
C ALA A 71 21.12 -11.76 22.35
N LYS A 72 22.37 -11.41 22.01
CA LYS A 72 23.53 -11.64 22.88
C LYS A 72 23.41 -10.91 24.21
N ALA A 73 22.94 -9.67 24.19
CA ALA A 73 22.68 -8.91 25.41
C ALA A 73 21.57 -9.59 26.25
N ALA A 74 20.50 -10.08 25.62
CA ALA A 74 19.47 -10.87 26.28
C ALA A 74 20.04 -12.10 26.98
N THR A 75 20.85 -12.90 26.28
CA THR A 75 21.54 -14.07 26.87
C THR A 75 22.46 -13.66 28.01
N TYR A 76 23.21 -12.57 27.87
CA TYR A 76 24.18 -12.11 28.88
C TYR A 76 23.50 -11.58 30.15
N PHE A 77 22.43 -10.80 30.00
CA PHE A 77 21.70 -10.18 31.11
C PHE A 77 20.55 -11.04 31.64
N GLY A 78 20.28 -12.21 31.04
CA GLY A 78 19.20 -13.11 31.43
C GLY A 78 17.81 -12.50 31.19
N LYS A 79 17.64 -11.83 30.05
CA LYS A 79 16.43 -11.08 29.67
C LYS A 79 15.84 -11.62 28.37
N ALA A 80 14.55 -11.34 28.14
CA ALA A 80 13.94 -11.52 26.82
C ALA A 80 14.52 -10.48 25.84
N VAL A 81 14.71 -10.86 24.57
CA VAL A 81 15.37 -10.03 23.53
C VAL A 81 14.73 -8.64 23.41
N ASN A 82 13.40 -8.56 23.44
CA ASN A 82 12.63 -7.31 23.35
C ASN A 82 12.67 -6.43 24.61
N THR A 83 13.20 -6.93 25.73
CA THR A 83 13.32 -6.17 27.01
C THR A 83 14.74 -5.65 27.26
N VAL A 84 15.68 -5.98 26.38
CA VAL A 84 17.06 -5.49 26.44
C VAL A 84 17.05 -3.99 26.13
N THR A 85 17.68 -3.21 27.00
CA THR A 85 17.79 -1.75 26.83
C THR A 85 18.89 -1.38 25.85
N GLY A 86 18.78 -0.21 25.22
CA GLY A 86 19.85 0.31 24.35
C GLY A 86 21.23 0.34 25.03
N ALA A 87 21.29 0.64 26.33
CA ALA A 87 22.55 0.63 27.09
C ALA A 87 23.17 -0.76 27.21
N GLU A 88 22.36 -1.81 27.32
CA GLU A 88 22.81 -3.21 27.38
C GLU A 88 23.28 -3.72 26.02
N VAL A 89 22.64 -3.27 24.93
CA VAL A 89 23.13 -3.52 23.56
C VAL A 89 24.48 -2.80 23.35
N SER A 90 24.59 -1.54 23.79
CA SER A 90 25.85 -0.78 23.74
C SER A 90 26.97 -1.43 24.56
N PHE A 91 26.64 -2.07 25.69
CA PHE A 91 27.62 -2.84 26.47
C PHE A 91 28.19 -4.02 25.67
N VAL A 92 27.34 -4.78 24.97
CA VAL A 92 27.79 -5.88 24.11
C VAL A 92 28.61 -5.37 22.92
N GLN A 93 28.16 -4.29 22.26
CA GLN A 93 28.89 -3.62 21.19
C GLN A 93 30.31 -3.24 21.62
N GLU A 94 30.44 -2.59 22.77
CA GLU A 94 31.72 -2.16 23.31
C GLU A 94 32.61 -3.34 23.69
N THR A 95 32.02 -4.42 24.23
CA THR A 95 32.73 -5.66 24.56
C THR A 95 33.30 -6.33 23.31
N PHE A 96 32.53 -6.40 22.22
CA PHE A 96 32.98 -6.91 20.94
C PHE A 96 34.11 -6.06 20.36
N ARG A 97 33.96 -4.73 20.39
CA ARG A 97 34.97 -3.78 19.95
C ARG A 97 36.29 -3.95 20.72
N GLN A 98 36.25 -4.11 22.04
CA GLN A 98 37.43 -4.34 22.88
C GLN A 98 38.10 -5.69 22.62
N ALA A 99 37.31 -6.71 22.27
CA ALA A 99 37.82 -8.02 21.87
C ALA A 99 38.34 -8.07 20.41
N GLY A 100 38.17 -6.98 19.66
CA GLY A 100 38.51 -6.92 18.23
C GLY A 100 37.63 -7.83 17.37
N LEU A 101 36.36 -8.00 17.75
CA LEU A 101 35.38 -8.83 17.06
C LEU A 101 34.26 -7.97 16.49
N SER A 102 33.76 -8.30 15.30
CA SER A 102 32.42 -7.90 14.87
C SER A 102 31.33 -8.82 15.45
N ALA A 103 30.06 -8.44 15.30
CA ALA A 103 28.93 -9.33 15.58
C ALA A 103 28.99 -10.62 14.75
N TRP A 104 29.35 -10.50 13.47
CA TRP A 104 29.52 -11.65 12.60
C TRP A 104 30.70 -12.53 13.06
N ASP A 105 31.84 -11.96 13.43
CA ASP A 105 32.99 -12.72 13.96
C ASP A 105 32.63 -13.45 15.26
N HIS A 106 31.86 -12.80 16.13
CA HIS A 106 31.38 -13.43 17.35
C HIS A 106 30.41 -14.57 17.04
N TYR A 107 29.48 -14.40 16.08
CA TYR A 107 28.59 -15.48 15.64
C TYR A 107 29.34 -16.67 15.04
N LEU A 108 30.31 -16.42 14.17
CA LEU A 108 31.17 -17.45 13.58
C LEU A 108 31.90 -18.28 14.64
N ARG A 109 32.34 -17.65 15.73
CA ARG A 109 33.23 -18.29 16.71
C ARG A 109 32.53 -18.81 17.95
N TYR A 110 31.48 -18.14 18.39
CA TYR A 110 30.85 -18.36 19.70
C TYR A 110 29.33 -18.51 19.64
N GLY A 111 28.64 -17.75 18.79
CA GLY A 111 27.17 -17.66 18.78
C GLY A 111 26.44 -19.00 18.73
N MET A 112 26.88 -19.91 17.86
CA MET A 112 26.31 -21.27 17.77
C MET A 112 26.39 -22.04 19.11
N ALA A 113 27.53 -21.97 19.80
CA ALA A 113 27.74 -22.72 21.04
C ALA A 113 27.01 -22.09 22.23
N GLU A 114 26.70 -20.81 22.13
CA GLU A 114 25.95 -20.06 23.13
C GLU A 114 24.43 -20.08 22.87
N GLY A 115 23.98 -20.64 21.74
CA GLY A 115 22.58 -20.66 21.34
C GLY A 115 22.01 -19.28 21.02
N VAL A 116 22.85 -18.33 20.59
CA VAL A 116 22.41 -16.95 20.30
C VAL A 116 21.88 -16.88 18.88
N ASP A 117 20.66 -16.38 18.74
CA ASP A 117 19.96 -16.30 17.46
C ASP A 117 20.53 -15.22 16.54
N PRO A 118 20.93 -15.57 15.30
CA PRO A 118 21.58 -14.65 14.35
C PRO A 118 20.62 -13.63 13.75
N SER A 119 19.32 -13.90 13.72
CA SER A 119 18.27 -12.96 13.29
C SER A 119 16.93 -13.35 13.90
N ALA A 120 15.95 -12.44 13.83
CA ALA A 120 14.59 -12.72 14.28
C ALA A 120 13.95 -13.93 13.57
N SER A 121 14.42 -14.27 12.37
CA SER A 121 13.85 -15.34 11.52
C SER A 121 14.64 -16.65 11.60
N PHE A 122 15.56 -16.79 12.56
CA PHE A 122 16.38 -17.99 12.69
C PHE A 122 16.65 -18.32 14.17
N ASP A 123 15.88 -19.27 14.71
CA ASP A 123 16.15 -19.89 16.00
C ASP A 123 17.29 -20.91 15.86
N THR A 124 18.42 -20.59 16.47
CA THR A 124 19.63 -21.41 16.46
C THR A 124 19.42 -22.71 17.21
N SER A 125 18.72 -22.68 18.34
CA SER A 125 18.53 -23.84 19.19
C SER A 125 17.60 -24.84 18.50
N ALA A 126 16.45 -24.37 17.98
CA ALA A 126 15.49 -25.20 17.25
C ALA A 126 16.11 -25.82 16.00
N TYR A 127 16.94 -25.06 15.27
CA TYR A 127 17.63 -25.59 14.10
C TYR A 127 18.63 -26.71 14.47
N MET A 128 19.42 -26.49 15.53
CA MET A 128 20.41 -27.46 16.00
C MET A 128 19.73 -28.72 16.55
N ASP A 129 18.59 -28.58 17.23
CA ASP A 129 17.78 -29.71 17.71
C ASP A 129 17.19 -30.51 16.55
N ALA A 130 16.67 -29.84 15.51
CA ALA A 130 16.15 -30.51 14.32
C ALA A 130 17.27 -31.27 13.58
N LYS A 131 18.47 -30.68 13.48
CA LYS A 131 19.63 -31.35 12.89
C LYS A 131 20.10 -32.52 13.74
N LEU A 132 20.13 -32.38 15.06
CA LEU A 132 20.48 -33.45 15.99
C LEU A 132 19.50 -34.62 15.86
N ALA A 133 18.20 -34.34 15.85
CA ALA A 133 17.16 -35.35 15.64
C ALA A 133 17.34 -36.07 14.30
N GLN A 134 17.76 -35.37 13.24
CA GLN A 134 18.08 -35.99 11.96
C GLN A 134 19.28 -36.93 12.05
N MET A 135 20.38 -36.52 12.71
CA MET A 135 21.57 -37.37 12.91
C MET A 135 21.26 -38.62 13.74
N GLN A 136 20.41 -38.47 14.75
CA GLN A 136 19.98 -39.53 15.65
C GLN A 136 19.11 -40.60 14.98
N LYS A 137 18.51 -40.32 13.81
CA LYS A 137 17.82 -41.34 13.01
C LYS A 137 18.78 -42.43 12.53
N THR A 138 20.04 -42.10 12.29
CA THR A 138 21.07 -43.03 11.82
C THR A 138 22.02 -43.50 12.93
N ASP A 139 22.31 -42.64 13.90
CA ASP A 139 23.11 -42.97 15.07
C ASP A 139 22.42 -42.45 16.35
N PRO A 140 21.61 -43.27 17.03
CA PRO A 140 20.89 -42.85 18.23
C PRO A 140 21.78 -42.40 19.40
N SER A 141 23.08 -42.67 19.37
CA SER A 141 24.04 -42.22 20.39
C SER A 141 24.64 -40.84 20.10
N TYR A 142 24.34 -40.25 18.94
CA TYR A 142 24.82 -38.94 18.55
C TYR A 142 24.28 -37.84 19.48
N THR A 143 25.15 -36.96 19.98
CA THR A 143 24.80 -35.93 20.97
C THR A 143 24.93 -34.52 20.41
N MET A 144 24.33 -33.52 21.09
CA MET A 144 24.47 -32.11 20.71
C MET A 144 25.95 -31.68 20.71
N ASP A 145 26.75 -32.14 21.67
CA ASP A 145 28.20 -31.85 21.72
C ASP A 145 28.93 -32.39 20.48
N MET A 146 28.58 -33.58 20.02
CA MET A 146 29.13 -34.15 18.78
C MET A 146 28.70 -33.35 17.54
N LEU A 147 27.45 -32.87 17.52
CA LEU A 147 26.93 -32.04 16.42
C LEU A 147 27.65 -30.68 16.36
N VAL A 148 27.75 -29.99 17.50
CA VAL A 148 28.48 -28.73 17.64
C VAL A 148 29.94 -28.91 17.22
N GLN A 149 30.58 -30.02 17.62
CA GLN A 149 31.95 -30.33 17.20
C GLN A 149 32.05 -30.60 15.69
N ALA A 150 31.11 -31.32 15.09
CA ALA A 150 31.09 -31.57 13.65
C ALA A 150 30.93 -30.29 12.83
N PHE A 151 30.08 -29.35 13.29
CA PHE A 151 29.94 -28.04 12.68
C PHE A 151 31.25 -27.25 12.77
N ARG A 152 31.91 -27.27 13.93
CA ARG A 152 33.24 -26.63 14.11
C ARG A 152 34.31 -27.23 13.20
N ASP A 153 34.41 -28.56 13.13
CA ASP A 153 35.39 -29.26 12.31
C ASP A 153 35.17 -29.00 10.81
N ALA A 154 33.90 -28.80 10.40
CA ALA A 154 33.52 -28.43 9.04
C ALA A 154 33.62 -26.92 8.76
N GLY A 155 33.90 -26.09 9.76
CA GLY A 155 33.88 -24.63 9.63
C GLY A 155 32.49 -24.06 9.31
N LEU A 156 31.43 -24.73 9.76
CA LEU A 156 30.04 -24.35 9.54
C LEU A 156 29.40 -23.79 10.83
N ASN A 157 28.42 -22.92 10.63
CA ASN A 157 27.46 -22.52 11.66
C ASN A 157 26.02 -22.86 11.16
N PRO A 158 24.98 -22.72 12.01
CA PRO A 158 23.60 -23.06 11.67
C PRO A 158 23.11 -22.43 10.37
N VAL A 159 23.36 -21.12 10.18
CA VAL A 159 22.98 -20.38 8.97
C VAL A 159 23.74 -20.90 7.74
N MET A 160 25.05 -21.09 7.84
CA MET A 160 25.87 -21.61 6.75
C MET A 160 25.46 -23.03 6.35
N HIS A 161 25.19 -23.87 7.34
CA HIS A 161 24.73 -25.23 7.12
C HIS A 161 23.34 -25.24 6.48
N TYR A 162 22.40 -24.43 6.96
CA TYR A 162 21.07 -24.32 6.36
C TYR A 162 21.12 -23.93 4.89
N LEU A 163 21.91 -22.90 4.57
CA LEU A 163 22.03 -22.37 3.21
C LEU A 163 22.80 -23.30 2.27
N SER A 164 23.77 -24.05 2.79
CA SER A 164 24.60 -24.95 1.98
C SER A 164 24.00 -26.35 1.84
N TYR A 165 23.29 -26.85 2.86
CA TYR A 165 22.84 -28.24 2.98
C TYR A 165 21.43 -28.40 3.55
N GLY A 166 21.12 -27.73 4.66
CA GLY A 166 19.91 -28.00 5.46
C GLY A 166 18.60 -27.88 4.71
N ARG A 167 18.46 -26.91 3.80
CA ARG A 167 17.26 -26.81 2.93
C ARG A 167 17.09 -28.03 2.03
N GLY A 168 18.18 -28.56 1.47
CA GLY A 168 18.17 -29.78 0.66
C GLY A 168 17.96 -31.05 1.49
N GLU A 169 18.30 -31.01 2.77
CA GLU A 169 18.06 -32.08 3.74
C GLU A 169 16.64 -32.09 4.34
N GLY A 170 15.80 -31.11 3.98
CA GLY A 170 14.42 -30.98 4.49
C GLY A 170 14.33 -30.39 5.90
N LEU A 171 15.39 -29.75 6.40
CA LEU A 171 15.35 -29.00 7.67
C LEU A 171 14.71 -27.64 7.43
N THR A 172 13.78 -27.25 8.32
CA THR A 172 13.14 -25.93 8.32
C THR A 172 13.79 -25.03 9.37
N ILE A 173 13.68 -23.72 9.16
CA ILE A 173 14.08 -22.69 10.13
C ILE A 173 12.84 -22.15 10.82
N GLN A 174 12.98 -21.77 12.09
CA GLN A 174 11.93 -21.15 12.91
C GLN A 174 12.34 -19.72 13.26
N ASP A 175 11.39 -18.86 13.62
CA ASP A 175 11.68 -17.54 14.15
C ASP A 175 12.15 -17.62 15.62
N ALA A 176 12.96 -16.67 16.04
CA ALA A 176 13.75 -16.70 17.28
C ALA A 176 12.95 -16.34 18.56
N GLN A 177 11.70 -16.80 18.70
CA GLN A 177 10.83 -16.38 19.81
C GLN A 177 11.08 -17.14 21.12
N HIS A 178 12.03 -16.65 21.92
CA HIS A 178 12.10 -16.91 23.37
C HIS A 178 11.65 -15.68 24.19
N GLY A 179 10.50 -15.79 24.86
CA GLY A 179 10.07 -14.93 25.97
C GLY A 179 8.62 -14.43 25.87
N ALA A 180 7.74 -15.01 26.68
CA ALA A 180 6.35 -14.56 26.88
C ALA A 180 6.27 -13.03 27.03
N VAL A 181 5.61 -12.36 26.10
CA VAL A 181 5.33 -10.93 26.17
C VAL A 181 4.00 -10.77 26.88
N THR A 182 4.02 -10.27 28.13
CA THR A 182 2.83 -9.63 28.69
C THR A 182 2.61 -8.34 27.90
N ARG A 183 1.74 -8.37 26.88
CA ARG A 183 1.34 -7.16 26.14
C ARG A 183 0.29 -6.43 26.98
N ALA A 184 0.49 -5.14 27.24
CA ALA A 184 -0.59 -4.31 27.74
C ALA A 184 -1.59 -4.11 26.60
N LEU A 185 -2.83 -4.58 26.80
CA LEU A 185 -3.96 -4.38 25.91
C LEU A 185 -4.33 -2.88 25.86
N THR A 186 -4.74 -2.43 24.69
CA THR A 186 -5.13 -1.05 24.43
C THR A 186 -6.65 -0.88 24.56
N THR A 187 -7.17 0.34 24.40
CA THR A 187 -8.62 0.60 24.42
C THR A 187 -9.31 0.30 23.07
N GLY A 188 -8.65 -0.42 22.17
CA GLY A 188 -9.18 -0.83 20.85
C GLY A 188 -9.24 -2.36 20.72
N ILE A 189 -9.57 -2.86 19.53
CA ILE A 189 -9.50 -4.30 19.22
C ILE A 189 -8.04 -4.73 19.29
N ASP A 190 -7.70 -5.52 20.31
CA ASP A 190 -6.40 -6.16 20.42
C ASP A 190 -6.48 -7.56 19.83
N ASN A 191 -5.97 -7.73 18.61
CA ASN A 191 -5.86 -9.04 18.00
C ASN A 191 -4.66 -9.80 18.60
N LEU A 192 -4.93 -10.73 19.52
CA LEU A 192 -3.92 -11.67 20.01
C LEU A 192 -3.92 -12.90 19.11
N VAL A 193 -3.12 -12.83 18.05
CA VAL A 193 -2.76 -14.02 17.28
C VAL A 193 -1.69 -14.77 18.07
N VAL A 194 -2.11 -15.82 18.77
CA VAL A 194 -1.19 -16.79 19.35
C VAL A 194 -0.80 -17.76 18.24
N ASN A 195 0.50 -17.85 17.94
CA ASN A 195 0.99 -18.92 17.09
C ASN A 195 1.41 -20.11 17.97
N SER A 196 1.01 -21.29 17.52
CA SER A 196 1.64 -22.60 17.72
C SER A 196 1.08 -23.58 18.76
N ASN A 197 1.40 -24.84 18.49
CA ASN A 197 0.88 -26.09 19.06
C ASN A 197 1.37 -26.38 20.50
N TYR A 198 1.22 -25.44 21.44
CA TYR A 198 1.56 -25.58 22.86
C TYR A 198 0.32 -25.45 23.77
N ASP A 199 0.47 -25.77 25.07
CA ASP A 199 -0.55 -25.51 26.09
C ASP A 199 -0.48 -24.00 26.42
N ASP A 200 -1.47 -23.23 25.96
CA ASP A 200 -1.49 -21.77 26.12
C ASP A 200 -2.12 -21.34 27.46
N TYR A 201 -1.54 -20.32 28.11
CA TYR A 201 -2.01 -19.81 29.40
C TYR A 201 -2.54 -18.38 29.26
N PHE A 202 -3.88 -18.23 29.29
CA PHE A 202 -4.55 -16.93 29.17
C PHE A 202 -4.96 -16.39 30.55
N THR A 203 -4.58 -15.15 30.87
CA THR A 203 -5.00 -14.45 32.10
C THR A 203 -5.45 -13.02 31.82
N ALA A 204 -6.71 -12.70 32.12
CA ALA A 204 -7.23 -11.33 32.14
C ALA A 204 -7.16 -10.73 33.56
N GLU A 205 -6.72 -9.48 33.71
CA GLU A 205 -6.76 -8.77 34.99
C GLU A 205 -8.06 -7.99 35.19
N THR A 206 -8.47 -7.85 36.45
CA THR A 206 -9.75 -7.24 36.84
C THR A 206 -9.64 -5.71 36.83
N GLY A 207 -10.45 -5.04 36.01
CA GLY A 207 -10.76 -3.61 36.18
C GLY A 207 -10.64 -2.69 34.96
N THR A 208 -10.24 -3.17 33.78
CA THR A 208 -10.10 -2.35 32.57
C THR A 208 -11.22 -2.53 31.53
N LEU A 209 -12.14 -3.46 31.74
CA LEU A 209 -13.17 -3.81 30.75
C LEU A 209 -14.56 -3.41 31.25
N GLN A 210 -15.17 -2.41 30.60
CA GLN A 210 -16.63 -2.31 30.56
C GLN A 210 -17.09 -2.26 29.09
N SER A 211 -18.02 -3.19 28.79
CA SER A 211 -18.86 -3.41 27.61
C SER A 211 -18.17 -3.71 26.27
N ALA A 212 -17.90 -4.99 25.99
CA ALA A 212 -18.62 -5.80 24.98
C ALA A 212 -17.77 -7.03 24.61
N ASP A 213 -18.36 -8.21 24.82
CA ASP A 213 -18.09 -9.56 24.26
C ASP A 213 -16.66 -9.84 23.77
N ASP A 214 -15.87 -10.55 24.59
CA ASP A 214 -14.54 -11.02 24.18
C ASP A 214 -14.62 -12.42 23.51
N LEU A 215 -13.88 -12.61 22.40
CA LEU A 215 -13.72 -13.89 21.72
C LEU A 215 -12.40 -14.55 22.11
N VAL A 216 -12.48 -15.73 22.73
CA VAL A 216 -11.31 -16.55 23.09
C VAL A 216 -11.20 -17.72 22.10
N VAL A 217 -10.15 -17.73 21.29
CA VAL A 217 -9.88 -18.76 20.27
C VAL A 217 -8.79 -19.72 20.77
N LEU A 218 -9.12 -21.01 20.87
CA LEU A 218 -8.19 -22.09 21.23
C LEU A 218 -7.71 -22.82 19.97
N GLY A 219 -6.41 -23.06 19.86
CA GLY A 219 -5.77 -23.63 18.65
C GLY A 219 -5.99 -25.14 18.48
N PRO A 220 -5.78 -25.69 17.26
CA PRO A 220 -5.92 -27.14 17.02
C PRO A 220 -4.75 -27.93 17.65
N ASN A 221 -4.95 -28.46 18.85
CA ASN A 221 -3.96 -29.30 19.51
C ASN A 221 -4.16 -30.82 19.20
N ALA A 222 -3.09 -31.51 18.80
CA ALA A 222 -3.07 -32.94 18.53
C ALA A 222 -2.92 -33.76 19.84
N GLY A 223 -3.93 -33.68 20.72
CA GLY A 223 -4.02 -34.46 21.96
C GLY A 223 -3.32 -33.84 23.19
N ARG A 224 -3.28 -32.50 23.30
CA ARG A 224 -2.80 -31.76 24.49
C ARG A 224 -3.89 -30.83 25.04
N MET A 225 -3.83 -30.51 26.33
CA MET A 225 -4.95 -29.89 27.07
C MET A 225 -4.78 -28.38 27.21
N ASP A 226 -5.75 -27.59 26.77
CA ASP A 226 -5.76 -26.14 26.99
C ASP A 226 -6.37 -25.80 28.36
N ILE A 227 -5.84 -24.78 29.06
CA ILE A 227 -6.33 -24.39 30.40
C ILE A 227 -6.83 -22.93 30.38
N ILE A 228 -8.15 -22.76 30.54
CA ILE A 228 -8.77 -21.44 30.69
C ILE A 228 -8.76 -21.03 32.17
N GLU A 229 -8.08 -19.94 32.53
CA GLU A 229 -8.14 -19.38 33.89
C GLU A 229 -9.28 -18.36 34.02
N LEU A 230 -10.31 -18.71 34.78
CA LEU A 230 -11.43 -17.80 35.04
C LEU A 230 -11.10 -16.86 36.20
N ARG A 231 -11.00 -15.55 35.95
CA ARG A 231 -10.77 -14.54 36.98
C ARG A 231 -11.94 -13.56 37.09
N GLY A 232 -12.48 -13.41 38.30
CA GLY A 232 -13.27 -12.25 38.78
C GLY A 232 -14.61 -11.95 38.10
N ASN A 233 -14.64 -11.79 36.77
CA ASN A 233 -15.80 -11.48 35.95
C ASN A 233 -15.49 -11.81 34.47
N PHE A 234 -16.16 -12.81 33.89
CA PHE A 234 -15.92 -13.32 32.52
C PHE A 234 -16.99 -12.85 31.50
N GLY A 235 -17.70 -11.75 31.78
CA GLY A 235 -18.68 -11.21 30.83
C GLY A 235 -19.65 -12.25 30.22
N ASN A 236 -19.92 -12.10 28.93
CA ASN A 236 -20.69 -13.03 28.08
C ASN A 236 -19.84 -13.55 26.91
N ASP A 237 -18.66 -14.04 27.25
CA ASP A 237 -17.62 -14.37 26.28
C ASP A 237 -17.89 -15.66 25.50
N THR A 238 -17.32 -15.73 24.29
CA THR A 238 -17.43 -16.91 23.42
C THR A 238 -16.09 -17.64 23.38
N VAL A 239 -16.11 -18.95 23.63
CA VAL A 239 -14.92 -19.80 23.54
C VAL A 239 -15.06 -20.71 22.32
N VAL A 240 -14.09 -20.62 21.42
CA VAL A 240 -14.04 -21.41 20.19
C VAL A 240 -12.91 -22.43 20.29
N GLY A 241 -13.20 -23.67 19.87
CA GLY A 241 -12.21 -24.75 19.84
C GLY A 241 -12.15 -25.61 21.10
N PHE A 242 -12.95 -25.32 22.14
CA PHE A 242 -12.96 -26.09 23.39
C PHE A 242 -13.45 -27.54 23.19
N ARG A 243 -12.60 -28.51 23.50
CA ARG A 243 -12.83 -29.94 23.38
C ARG A 243 -13.12 -30.55 24.74
N SER A 244 -14.38 -30.95 24.91
CA SER A 244 -14.81 -31.65 26.11
C SER A 244 -14.01 -32.95 26.34
N GLY A 245 -13.34 -33.05 27.48
CA GLY A 245 -12.50 -34.19 27.84
C GLY A 245 -11.02 -34.06 27.44
N GLU A 246 -10.68 -33.05 26.63
CA GLU A 246 -9.31 -32.67 26.27
C GLU A 246 -8.93 -31.29 26.80
N ASP A 247 -9.87 -30.39 27.09
CA ASP A 247 -9.55 -29.06 27.64
C ASP A 247 -10.05 -28.91 29.08
N MET A 248 -9.38 -28.05 29.84
CA MET A 248 -9.69 -27.78 31.24
C MET A 248 -10.06 -26.32 31.47
N ILE A 249 -10.96 -26.12 32.42
CA ILE A 249 -11.24 -24.81 33.01
C ILE A 249 -10.63 -24.81 34.40
N ASN A 250 -9.89 -23.76 34.74
CA ASN A 250 -9.35 -23.55 36.07
C ASN A 250 -10.32 -22.71 36.90
N LEU A 251 -10.85 -23.32 37.97
CA LEU A 251 -11.84 -22.73 38.86
C LEU A 251 -11.21 -22.19 40.16
N ALA A 252 -9.88 -22.24 40.29
CA ALA A 252 -9.19 -21.98 41.55
C ALA A 252 -9.51 -20.60 42.16
N ALA A 253 -9.81 -19.61 41.32
CA ALA A 253 -10.17 -18.26 41.78
C ALA A 253 -11.51 -18.19 42.54
N TYR A 254 -12.41 -19.16 42.33
CA TYR A 254 -13.75 -19.17 42.92
C TYR A 254 -13.93 -20.14 44.09
N LEU A 255 -12.91 -20.94 44.39
CA LEU A 255 -12.94 -21.97 45.41
C LEU A 255 -11.98 -21.62 46.58
N ASP A 256 -12.06 -22.34 47.70
CA ASP A 256 -11.08 -22.18 48.78
C ASP A 256 -9.75 -22.80 48.37
N SER A 257 -8.69 -22.00 48.25
CA SER A 257 -7.38 -22.45 47.79
C SER A 257 -6.69 -23.46 48.73
N THR A 258 -7.22 -23.68 49.94
CA THR A 258 -6.65 -24.58 50.95
C THR A 258 -7.19 -26.02 50.88
N LYS A 259 -8.15 -26.32 50.00
CA LYS A 259 -8.82 -27.63 49.91
C LYS A 259 -8.86 -28.16 48.46
N PRO A 260 -8.80 -29.48 48.26
CA PRO A 260 -8.90 -30.07 46.92
C PRO A 260 -10.32 -29.96 46.35
N LEU A 261 -10.44 -29.85 45.02
CA LEU A 261 -11.71 -29.84 44.30
C LEU A 261 -12.37 -31.23 44.33
N ASN A 262 -13.69 -31.27 44.50
CA ASN A 262 -14.48 -32.51 44.42
C ASN A 262 -15.76 -32.34 43.58
N ALA A 263 -16.35 -33.46 43.14
CA ALA A 263 -17.65 -33.42 42.46
C ALA A 263 -18.79 -33.25 43.49
N GLY A 264 -19.80 -32.44 43.16
CA GLY A 264 -21.03 -32.27 43.95
C GLY A 264 -22.28 -32.50 43.09
N ALA A 265 -23.45 -32.62 43.70
CA ALA A 265 -24.74 -32.67 42.99
C ALA A 265 -25.37 -31.27 42.94
N PRO A 266 -26.26 -30.95 41.98
CA PRO A 266 -26.81 -29.59 41.84
C PRO A 266 -27.64 -29.17 43.06
N ALA A 267 -28.40 -30.12 43.61
CA ALA A 267 -29.04 -30.00 44.91
C ALA A 267 -28.13 -30.66 45.96
N GLY A 268 -27.38 -29.85 46.71
CA GLY A 268 -26.44 -30.32 47.73
C GLY A 268 -24.98 -30.34 47.28
N LEU A 269 -24.50 -29.23 46.72
CA LEU A 269 -23.07 -28.95 46.61
C LEU A 269 -22.43 -28.94 48.00
N VAL A 270 -21.14 -29.23 48.09
CA VAL A 270 -20.35 -29.14 49.34
C VAL A 270 -19.17 -28.20 49.13
N ASN A 271 -18.45 -27.83 50.19
CA ASN A 271 -17.29 -26.96 50.06
C ASN A 271 -16.27 -27.52 49.06
N ASN A 272 -15.71 -26.63 48.24
CA ASN A 272 -14.79 -26.94 47.15
C ASN A 272 -15.32 -27.91 46.11
N SER A 273 -16.65 -27.99 45.96
CA SER A 273 -17.25 -28.78 44.89
C SER A 273 -17.51 -27.99 43.62
N ALA A 274 -17.48 -28.68 42.49
CA ALA A 274 -17.93 -28.16 41.21
C ALA A 274 -18.86 -29.14 40.50
N ILE A 275 -19.80 -28.59 39.72
CA ILE A 275 -20.68 -29.38 38.85
C ILE A 275 -20.96 -28.67 37.53
N VAL A 276 -21.19 -29.47 36.50
CA VAL A 276 -21.89 -29.07 35.27
C VAL A 276 -23.29 -29.68 35.31
N ALA A 277 -24.35 -28.86 35.24
CA ALA A 277 -25.72 -29.31 35.42
C ALA A 277 -26.68 -28.65 34.44
N THR A 278 -27.64 -29.42 33.92
CA THR A 278 -28.80 -28.90 33.20
C THR A 278 -29.99 -28.87 34.17
N LEU A 279 -30.54 -27.70 34.45
CA LEU A 279 -31.63 -27.53 35.41
C LEU A 279 -32.93 -27.14 34.70
N THR A 280 -34.05 -27.67 35.18
CA THR A 280 -35.40 -27.25 34.75
C THR A 280 -35.80 -26.00 35.54
N GLY A 281 -36.10 -24.88 34.87
CA GLY A 281 -36.47 -23.63 35.53
C GLY A 281 -36.63 -22.46 34.53
N PRO A 282 -36.96 -21.25 35.00
CA PRO A 282 -37.02 -20.07 34.13
C PRO A 282 -35.62 -19.77 33.58
N LYS A 283 -35.54 -19.63 32.27
CA LYS A 283 -34.31 -19.46 31.51
C LYS A 283 -34.59 -18.46 30.39
N ALA A 284 -33.68 -17.50 30.17
CA ALA A 284 -33.79 -16.56 29.07
C ALA A 284 -33.70 -17.26 27.70
N GLU A 285 -34.29 -16.64 26.67
CA GLU A 285 -34.26 -17.13 25.28
C GLU A 285 -32.82 -17.33 24.78
N SER A 286 -31.86 -16.56 25.31
CA SER A 286 -30.44 -16.61 24.95
C SER A 286 -29.71 -17.88 25.38
N GLY A 287 -30.25 -18.68 26.31
CA GLY A 287 -29.45 -19.76 26.91
C GLY A 287 -28.97 -19.47 28.34
N ILE A 288 -28.82 -18.20 28.70
CA ILE A 288 -28.11 -17.73 29.89
C ILE A 288 -29.09 -17.43 31.01
N TYR A 289 -28.80 -17.90 32.23
CA TYR A 289 -29.60 -17.58 33.40
C TYR A 289 -29.22 -16.20 33.93
N THR A 290 -30.21 -15.32 34.06
CA THR A 290 -30.06 -14.04 34.75
C THR A 290 -29.88 -14.24 36.26
N GLN A 291 -29.34 -13.24 36.96
CA GLN A 291 -29.22 -13.30 38.42
C GLN A 291 -30.57 -13.58 39.10
N ALA A 292 -31.66 -13.00 38.60
CA ALA A 292 -33.00 -13.22 39.15
C ALA A 292 -33.50 -14.66 38.96
N GLU A 293 -33.14 -15.32 37.86
CA GLU A 293 -33.47 -16.72 37.61
C GLU A 293 -32.63 -17.67 38.46
N VAL A 294 -31.34 -17.36 38.65
CA VAL A 294 -30.48 -18.09 39.60
C VAL A 294 -31.01 -17.95 41.03
N ASP A 295 -31.43 -16.75 41.45
CA ASP A 295 -32.05 -16.54 42.77
C ASP A 295 -33.32 -17.41 42.94
N ALA A 296 -34.09 -17.61 41.87
CA ALA A 296 -35.28 -18.47 41.89
C ALA A 296 -34.90 -19.96 42.05
N LEU A 297 -33.88 -20.44 41.33
CA LEU A 297 -33.34 -21.81 41.43
C LEU A 297 -32.74 -22.11 42.82
N VAL A 298 -32.12 -21.10 43.45
CA VAL A 298 -31.63 -21.24 44.83
C VAL A 298 -32.81 -21.31 45.80
N LYS A 299 -33.83 -20.47 45.60
CA LYS A 299 -35.01 -20.41 46.45
C LYS A 299 -35.86 -21.68 46.41
N ASP A 300 -35.98 -22.33 45.25
CA ASP A 300 -36.73 -23.58 45.10
C ASP A 300 -35.93 -24.84 45.46
N GLY A 301 -34.63 -24.68 45.72
CA GLY A 301 -33.71 -25.74 46.15
C GLY A 301 -33.07 -26.54 45.01
N SER A 302 -33.36 -26.20 43.75
CA SER A 302 -32.77 -26.85 42.57
C SER A 302 -31.27 -26.60 42.45
N LEU A 303 -30.78 -25.50 43.02
CA LEU A 303 -29.35 -25.20 43.18
C LEU A 303 -29.05 -24.86 44.66
N SER A 304 -28.29 -25.69 45.37
CA SER A 304 -28.04 -25.50 46.81
C SER A 304 -26.64 -25.95 47.24
N LEU A 305 -26.10 -25.30 48.29
CA LEU A 305 -24.79 -25.55 48.90
C LEU A 305 -24.98 -26.00 50.35
N THR A 306 -24.81 -27.30 50.58
CA THR A 306 -24.76 -27.89 51.92
C THR A 306 -23.37 -27.71 52.54
N GLY A 307 -23.17 -26.62 53.28
CA GLY A 307 -21.88 -26.25 53.87
C GLY A 307 -21.99 -25.39 55.12
N ALA A 308 -20.85 -25.15 55.77
CA ALA A 308 -20.71 -24.18 56.85
C ALA A 308 -20.51 -22.75 56.30
N ASN A 309 -20.67 -21.75 57.17
CA ASN A 309 -20.44 -20.35 56.81
C ASN A 309 -19.06 -20.15 56.16
N GLY A 310 -19.05 -19.58 54.96
CA GLY A 310 -17.83 -19.29 54.20
C GLY A 310 -17.43 -20.38 53.20
N ASP A 311 -18.15 -21.50 53.16
CA ASP A 311 -17.96 -22.52 52.13
C ASP A 311 -18.31 -21.98 50.73
N LYS A 312 -17.58 -22.46 49.72
CA LYS A 312 -17.74 -22.05 48.33
C LYS A 312 -17.83 -23.26 47.41
N ALA A 313 -18.63 -23.12 46.36
CA ALA A 313 -18.73 -24.10 45.28
C ALA A 313 -19.00 -23.39 43.95
N VAL A 314 -18.79 -24.07 42.83
CA VAL A 314 -19.07 -23.52 41.49
C VAL A 314 -20.02 -24.43 40.73
N ALA A 315 -21.06 -23.85 40.14
CA ALA A 315 -21.96 -24.55 39.24
C ALA A 315 -21.89 -23.92 37.85
N PHE A 316 -21.68 -24.77 36.84
CA PHE A 316 -21.87 -24.43 35.43
C PHE A 316 -23.26 -24.90 35.03
N LEU A 317 -24.19 -23.95 34.91
CA LEU A 317 -25.56 -24.25 34.47
C LEU A 317 -25.57 -24.30 32.95
N GLN A 318 -25.61 -25.52 32.40
CA GLN A 318 -25.60 -25.77 30.97
C GLN A 318 -27.00 -25.63 30.39
N ALA A 319 -27.08 -24.95 29.25
CA ALA A 319 -28.23 -24.92 28.38
C ALA A 319 -27.81 -24.93 26.90
N VAL A 320 -28.79 -25.05 26.00
CA VAL A 320 -28.59 -24.83 24.56
C VAL A 320 -29.35 -23.57 24.14
N ASN A 321 -28.71 -22.69 23.36
CA ASN A 321 -29.36 -21.47 22.85
C ASN A 321 -30.16 -21.75 21.56
N SER A 322 -30.83 -20.72 21.02
CA SER A 322 -31.61 -20.83 19.77
C SER A 322 -30.78 -21.22 18.54
N GLU A 323 -29.47 -21.03 18.60
CA GLU A 323 -28.53 -21.33 17.50
C GLU A 323 -27.93 -22.74 17.59
N GLY A 324 -28.26 -23.48 18.66
CA GLY A 324 -27.79 -24.85 18.90
C GLY A 324 -26.44 -24.94 19.62
N GLN A 325 -25.90 -23.84 20.13
CA GLN A 325 -24.64 -23.80 20.87
C GLN A 325 -24.85 -24.15 22.35
N ASN A 326 -23.83 -24.73 22.98
CA ASN A 326 -23.85 -25.00 24.43
C ASN A 326 -23.48 -23.74 25.19
N VAL A 327 -24.36 -23.26 26.05
CA VAL A 327 -24.13 -22.06 26.86
C VAL A 327 -24.09 -22.44 28.33
N TYR A 328 -23.14 -21.89 29.07
CA TYR A 328 -22.94 -22.14 30.49
C TYR A 328 -23.02 -20.84 31.26
N THR A 329 -23.95 -20.78 32.22
CA THR A 329 -23.92 -19.72 33.23
C THR A 329 -23.03 -20.16 34.38
N ILE A 330 -22.02 -19.35 34.72
CA ILE A 330 -21.06 -19.64 35.79
C ILE A 330 -21.58 -19.02 37.07
N VAL A 331 -21.94 -19.87 38.03
CA VAL A 331 -22.50 -19.45 39.31
C VAL A 331 -21.55 -19.82 40.43
N GLN A 332 -21.07 -18.83 41.18
CA GLN A 332 -20.39 -19.07 42.45
C GLN A 332 -21.45 -19.18 43.54
N MET A 333 -21.50 -20.36 44.17
CA MET A 333 -22.32 -20.61 45.33
C MET A 333 -21.55 -20.24 46.60
N SER A 334 -22.24 -19.57 47.51
CA SER A 334 -21.76 -19.24 48.85
C SER A 334 -22.88 -19.46 49.85
N THR A 335 -22.55 -19.75 51.10
CA THR A 335 -23.53 -19.92 52.17
C THR A 335 -23.02 -19.27 53.45
N ASP A 336 -23.94 -18.65 54.20
CA ASP A 336 -23.67 -18.16 55.56
C ASP A 336 -23.91 -19.24 56.63
N GLY A 337 -24.19 -20.48 56.20
CA GLY A 337 -24.56 -21.61 57.05
C GLY A 337 -26.06 -21.71 57.34
N THR A 338 -26.87 -20.79 56.84
CA THR A 338 -28.34 -20.81 56.97
C THR A 338 -29.08 -20.55 55.67
N THR A 339 -28.54 -19.69 54.80
CA THR A 339 -29.13 -19.35 53.50
C THR A 339 -28.05 -19.43 52.42
N ASP A 340 -28.40 -20.10 51.33
CA ASP A 340 -27.54 -20.20 50.16
C ASP A 340 -27.71 -18.98 49.26
N LYS A 341 -26.62 -18.58 48.61
CA LYS A 341 -26.61 -17.51 47.61
C LYS A 341 -25.79 -17.96 46.41
N GLY A 342 -26.42 -17.93 45.24
CA GLY A 342 -25.75 -18.05 43.95
C GLY A 342 -25.46 -16.66 43.38
N THR A 343 -24.22 -16.37 43.05
CA THR A 343 -23.84 -15.14 42.33
C THR A 343 -23.44 -15.51 40.92
N VAL A 344 -24.08 -14.91 39.91
CA VAL A 344 -23.68 -15.06 38.51
C VAL A 344 -22.36 -14.32 38.33
N MET A 345 -21.32 -15.05 37.98
CA MET A 345 -19.96 -14.54 37.77
C MET A 345 -19.69 -14.20 36.30
N GLY A 346 -20.55 -14.69 35.41
CA GLY A 346 -20.45 -14.55 33.96
C GLY A 346 -21.12 -15.71 33.26
N SER A 347 -21.02 -15.70 31.94
CA SER A 347 -21.49 -16.78 31.08
C SER A 347 -20.47 -17.05 29.99
N MET A 348 -20.43 -18.29 29.53
CA MET A 348 -19.59 -18.70 28.40
C MET A 348 -20.41 -19.47 27.38
N THR A 349 -20.17 -19.22 26.10
CA THR A 349 -20.73 -20.00 25.01
C THR A 349 -19.64 -20.90 24.44
N LEU A 350 -19.87 -22.22 24.46
CA LEU A 350 -19.05 -23.23 23.80
C LEU A 350 -19.66 -23.56 22.43
N ASP A 351 -18.98 -23.13 21.38
CA ASP A 351 -19.28 -23.55 20.02
C ASP A 351 -18.36 -24.71 19.62
N SER A 352 -18.92 -25.91 19.47
CA SER A 352 -18.18 -27.13 19.14
C SER A 352 -18.35 -27.58 17.69
N VAL A 353 -19.13 -26.89 16.84
CA VAL A 353 -19.47 -27.41 15.50
C VAL A 353 -19.42 -26.37 14.37
N ASN A 354 -19.49 -25.05 14.61
CA ASN A 354 -19.63 -24.12 13.49
C ASN A 354 -18.59 -22.99 13.54
N GLY A 355 -17.72 -22.94 12.54
CA GLY A 355 -17.15 -21.67 12.09
C GLY A 355 -18.30 -20.70 11.81
N VAL A 356 -18.52 -19.79 12.76
CA VAL A 356 -19.39 -18.60 12.76
C VAL A 356 -20.78 -18.83 12.17
N LYS A 357 -21.72 -19.09 13.07
CA LYS A 357 -23.01 -18.39 12.98
C LYS A 357 -22.95 -17.22 13.94
N THR A 358 -22.98 -16.01 13.40
CA THR A 358 -23.65 -14.89 14.08
C THR A 358 -24.39 -14.09 13.02
N SER A 359 -25.71 -14.23 13.02
CA SER A 359 -26.55 -13.08 12.71
C SER A 359 -26.32 -12.06 13.81
N ILE A 360 -25.77 -10.87 13.50
CA ILE A 360 -26.27 -9.54 13.90
C ILE A 360 -25.32 -8.46 13.33
N ALA A 361 -25.97 -7.36 12.95
CA ALA A 361 -25.52 -6.24 12.15
C ALA A 361 -24.25 -5.49 12.59
N ASN A 362 -23.49 -5.14 11.55
CA ASN A 362 -22.56 -4.01 11.39
C ASN A 362 -21.26 -4.01 12.21
N THR A 363 -20.17 -4.02 11.44
CA THR A 363 -18.78 -3.68 11.76
C THR A 363 -18.04 -4.62 12.74
N ASP A 364 -16.97 -5.24 12.19
CA ASP A 364 -15.93 -6.10 12.81
C ASP A 364 -16.22 -7.59 13.04
N PHE A 365 -15.94 -8.43 12.01
CA PHE A 365 -15.47 -9.81 12.18
C PHE A 365 -14.86 -10.42 10.90
N ARG A 366 -13.65 -11.04 10.98
CA ARG A 366 -13.11 -12.02 10.00
C ARG A 366 -12.71 -13.31 10.73
N LEU A 367 -13.06 -14.46 10.13
CA LEU A 367 -12.99 -15.81 10.69
C LEU A 367 -11.67 -16.54 10.37
N ASP A 368 -11.10 -17.20 11.38
CA ASP A 368 -9.94 -18.11 11.29
C ASP A 368 -10.30 -19.55 10.85
N SER A 369 -9.26 -20.15 10.27
CA SER A 369 -9.02 -21.44 9.65
C SER A 369 -9.54 -22.74 10.30
N VAL A 370 -10.49 -23.37 9.61
CA VAL A 370 -10.47 -24.84 9.41
C VAL A 370 -10.70 -25.16 7.93
N ILE A 371 -9.93 -24.50 7.05
CA ILE A 371 -9.60 -24.96 5.69
C ILE A 371 -8.20 -24.38 5.36
N ARG A 372 -7.13 -24.93 5.93
CA ARG A 372 -5.74 -24.59 5.53
C ARG A 372 -5.01 -25.73 4.81
N ASP A 373 -5.70 -26.83 4.50
CA ASP A 373 -5.16 -27.95 3.69
C ASP A 373 -5.56 -27.87 2.20
N SER A 374 -6.01 -26.68 1.76
CA SER A 374 -6.36 -26.24 0.39
C SER A 374 -6.70 -24.75 0.57
N VAL A 375 -6.28 -23.72 -0.18
CA VAL A 375 -6.49 -23.47 -1.61
C VAL A 375 -5.61 -22.28 -2.00
N THR A 376 -4.98 -22.30 -3.17
CA THR A 376 -4.64 -21.08 -3.94
C THR A 376 -5.90 -20.22 -4.13
N GLY A 377 -5.81 -18.94 -4.50
CA GLY A 377 -7.03 -18.17 -4.79
C GLY A 377 -7.95 -18.88 -5.80
N LYS A 378 -9.24 -18.62 -5.68
CA LYS A 378 -10.30 -19.32 -6.38
C LYS A 378 -10.31 -18.88 -7.84
N THR A 379 -10.47 -19.86 -8.73
CA THR A 379 -10.80 -19.58 -10.12
C THR A 379 -12.32 -19.56 -10.29
N TYR A 380 -12.86 -18.41 -10.68
CA TYR A 380 -14.26 -18.22 -11.03
C TYR A 380 -14.43 -18.35 -12.54
N GLY A 381 -15.56 -18.91 -12.97
CA GLY A 381 -15.97 -18.90 -14.37
C GLY A 381 -17.46 -18.65 -14.55
N PRO A 382 -17.99 -18.81 -15.77
CA PRO A 382 -19.39 -18.49 -16.08
C PRO A 382 -20.44 -19.19 -15.19
N ALA A 383 -20.11 -20.34 -14.60
CA ALA A 383 -21.00 -21.05 -13.69
C ALA A 383 -21.12 -20.40 -12.31
N ASP A 384 -20.12 -19.60 -11.90
CA ASP A 384 -20.11 -18.84 -10.64
C ASP A 384 -20.86 -17.50 -10.78
N TYR A 385 -21.05 -17.01 -12.01
CA TYR A 385 -21.67 -15.71 -12.31
C TYR A 385 -23.20 -15.80 -12.23
N THR A 386 -23.72 -15.72 -11.01
CA THR A 386 -25.15 -15.96 -10.75
C THR A 386 -25.94 -14.65 -10.71
N THR A 387 -25.87 -13.88 -9.63
CA THR A 387 -26.67 -12.66 -9.45
C THR A 387 -26.00 -11.63 -8.55
N GLY A 388 -26.13 -10.34 -8.87
CA GLY A 388 -25.77 -9.24 -7.98
C GLY A 388 -24.28 -8.85 -8.05
N THR A 389 -23.65 -8.68 -6.89
CA THR A 389 -22.21 -8.53 -6.77
C THR A 389 -21.58 -9.90 -6.55
N LEU A 390 -20.56 -10.24 -7.32
CA LEU A 390 -19.71 -11.40 -7.08
C LEU A 390 -18.48 -10.94 -6.29
N ASP A 391 -18.40 -11.36 -5.03
CA ASP A 391 -17.24 -11.12 -4.20
C ASP A 391 -16.22 -12.26 -4.37
N GLY A 392 -14.95 -11.87 -4.55
CA GLY A 392 -13.76 -12.70 -4.47
C GLY A 392 -13.46 -13.16 -3.04
N THR A 393 -12.35 -13.86 -2.89
CA THR A 393 -11.78 -14.29 -1.62
C THR A 393 -10.71 -13.29 -1.16
N PHE A 394 -10.08 -13.51 -0.01
CA PHE A 394 -8.96 -12.67 0.44
C PHE A 394 -7.60 -13.17 -0.11
N PHE A 395 -7.60 -13.87 -1.24
CA PHE A 395 -6.42 -14.43 -1.88
C PHE A 395 -6.48 -14.16 -3.39
N ALA A 396 -5.31 -14.16 -4.05
CA ALA A 396 -5.14 -13.99 -5.49
C ALA A 396 -6.03 -14.92 -6.34
N ASP A 397 -7.21 -14.44 -6.68
CA ASP A 397 -8.26 -15.10 -7.43
C ASP A 397 -8.05 -14.95 -8.94
N THR A 398 -8.81 -15.73 -9.70
CA THR A 398 -8.83 -15.59 -11.15
C THR A 398 -10.25 -15.67 -11.68
N PHE A 399 -10.74 -14.58 -12.26
CA PHE A 399 -12.05 -14.50 -12.91
C PHE A 399 -11.89 -14.75 -14.41
N ASN A 400 -12.42 -15.87 -14.91
CA ASN A 400 -12.30 -16.29 -16.30
C ASN A 400 -13.57 -16.07 -17.12
N ASP A 401 -13.38 -15.71 -18.39
CA ASP A 401 -14.46 -15.52 -19.35
C ASP A 401 -15.42 -14.40 -18.92
N VAL A 402 -14.84 -13.29 -18.44
CA VAL A 402 -15.58 -12.11 -17.99
C VAL A 402 -16.11 -11.36 -19.21
N ASN A 403 -17.43 -11.34 -19.38
CA ASN A 403 -18.15 -10.53 -20.36
C ASN A 403 -19.64 -10.41 -20.00
N SER A 404 -20.34 -9.41 -20.53
CA SER A 404 -21.76 -9.12 -20.28
C SER A 404 -22.71 -10.30 -20.50
N THR A 405 -22.38 -11.24 -21.39
CA THR A 405 -23.22 -12.42 -21.64
C THR A 405 -23.03 -13.47 -20.54
N THR A 406 -21.79 -13.72 -20.12
CA THR A 406 -21.47 -14.69 -19.07
C THR A 406 -21.76 -14.17 -17.67
N LEU A 407 -21.59 -12.87 -17.44
CA LEU A 407 -21.94 -12.20 -16.19
C LEU A 407 -23.44 -12.28 -15.90
N GLY A 408 -24.27 -12.34 -16.95
CA GLY A 408 -25.71 -12.52 -16.83
C GLY A 408 -26.36 -11.35 -16.08
N THR A 409 -26.64 -11.53 -14.79
CA THR A 409 -27.20 -10.48 -13.93
C THR A 409 -26.21 -9.95 -12.89
N VAL A 410 -24.98 -10.47 -12.87
CA VAL A 410 -23.89 -9.91 -12.08
C VAL A 410 -23.53 -8.55 -12.67
N THR A 411 -23.57 -7.52 -11.84
CA THR A 411 -23.21 -6.15 -12.23
C THR A 411 -21.82 -5.76 -11.73
N THR A 412 -21.36 -6.33 -10.62
CA THR A 412 -20.04 -6.04 -10.07
C THR A 412 -19.32 -7.35 -9.79
N ILE A 413 -18.05 -7.45 -10.19
CA ILE A 413 -17.11 -8.40 -9.60
C ILE A 413 -16.15 -7.58 -8.74
N ASP A 414 -16.00 -7.94 -7.47
CA ASP A 414 -15.10 -7.32 -6.52
C ASP A 414 -14.09 -8.38 -6.05
N GLY A 415 -12.81 -8.20 -6.39
CA GLY A 415 -11.72 -9.13 -6.08
C GLY A 415 -11.41 -9.26 -4.60
N LYS A 416 -11.71 -8.23 -3.80
CA LYS A 416 -11.41 -8.09 -2.37
C LYS A 416 -9.92 -7.89 -2.07
N GLU A 417 -9.22 -8.87 -1.55
CA GLU A 417 -7.81 -8.76 -1.17
C GLU A 417 -7.02 -9.79 -1.95
N GLY A 418 -5.79 -9.47 -2.33
CA GLY A 418 -4.90 -10.37 -3.07
C GLY A 418 -4.60 -9.85 -4.48
N ASP A 419 -3.58 -10.40 -5.12
CA ASP A 419 -3.23 -10.05 -6.50
C ASP A 419 -4.16 -10.79 -7.48
N ASP A 420 -5.32 -10.22 -7.79
CA ASP A 420 -6.37 -10.86 -8.57
C ASP A 420 -6.17 -10.73 -10.08
N THR A 421 -6.74 -11.68 -10.82
CA THR A 421 -6.67 -11.66 -12.28
C THR A 421 -8.05 -11.75 -12.94
N PHE A 422 -8.40 -10.74 -13.73
CA PHE A 422 -9.63 -10.67 -14.52
C PHE A 422 -9.34 -10.94 -15.99
N ASN A 423 -9.75 -12.11 -16.51
CA ASN A 423 -9.60 -12.47 -17.91
C ASN A 423 -10.88 -12.13 -18.69
N ILE A 424 -10.88 -10.94 -19.31
CA ILE A 424 -11.98 -10.35 -20.07
C ILE A 424 -11.95 -10.86 -21.51
N THR A 425 -13.01 -11.54 -21.93
CA THR A 425 -13.10 -12.24 -23.22
C THR A 425 -14.12 -11.63 -24.18
N GLY A 426 -14.92 -10.68 -23.72
CA GLY A 426 -16.03 -10.09 -24.48
C GLY A 426 -16.43 -8.72 -23.94
N ASP A 427 -17.42 -8.11 -24.59
CA ASP A 427 -17.97 -6.82 -24.18
C ASP A 427 -18.41 -6.84 -22.71
N LEU A 428 -17.98 -5.86 -21.90
CA LEU A 428 -18.38 -5.74 -20.50
C LEU A 428 -19.80 -5.20 -20.36
N GLY A 429 -20.28 -4.35 -21.26
CA GLY A 429 -21.55 -3.65 -21.10
C GLY A 429 -21.51 -2.52 -20.06
N ALA A 430 -22.31 -1.47 -20.26
CA ALA A 430 -22.20 -0.22 -19.49
C ALA A 430 -22.51 -0.33 -17.99
N ALA A 431 -23.25 -1.36 -17.56
CA ALA A 431 -23.67 -1.55 -16.17
C ALA A 431 -22.67 -2.36 -15.34
N ASN A 432 -21.63 -2.91 -15.98
CA ASN A 432 -20.70 -3.82 -15.32
C ASN A 432 -19.51 -3.07 -14.71
N SER A 433 -19.10 -3.48 -13.51
CA SER A 433 -17.95 -2.96 -12.76
C SER A 433 -17.03 -4.13 -12.42
N LEU A 434 -15.74 -3.98 -12.67
CA LEU A 434 -14.69 -4.88 -12.20
C LEU A 434 -13.84 -4.09 -11.22
N GLU A 435 -13.83 -4.52 -9.98
CA GLU A 435 -13.14 -3.89 -8.86
C GLU A 435 -12.04 -4.85 -8.41
N GLY A 436 -10.77 -4.45 -8.51
CA GLY A 436 -9.61 -5.26 -8.13
C GLY A 436 -9.56 -5.46 -6.63
N GLY A 437 -9.53 -4.35 -5.89
CA GLY A 437 -9.60 -4.36 -4.43
C GLY A 437 -8.26 -3.96 -3.82
N GLU A 438 -7.79 -4.65 -2.79
CA GLU A 438 -6.43 -4.50 -2.28
C GLU A 438 -5.50 -5.53 -2.95
N GLY A 439 -4.38 -5.11 -3.51
CA GLY A 439 -3.44 -6.01 -4.17
C GLY A 439 -2.87 -5.41 -5.44
N ASN A 440 -2.04 -6.16 -6.16
CA ASN A 440 -1.59 -5.78 -7.50
C ASN A 440 -2.40 -6.56 -8.53
N ASP A 441 -3.49 -5.97 -8.98
CA ASP A 441 -4.49 -6.64 -9.79
C ASP A 441 -4.19 -6.56 -11.28
N VAL A 442 -4.65 -7.57 -12.02
CA VAL A 442 -4.39 -7.72 -13.45
C VAL A 442 -5.68 -7.90 -14.23
N PHE A 443 -6.00 -6.91 -15.05
CA PHE A 443 -7.10 -6.95 -16.02
C PHE A 443 -6.55 -7.30 -17.41
N ASN A 444 -6.85 -8.50 -17.88
CA ASN A 444 -6.40 -9.01 -19.18
C ASN A 444 -7.55 -9.02 -20.18
N VAL A 445 -7.54 -8.11 -21.15
CA VAL A 445 -8.52 -8.11 -22.25
C VAL A 445 -7.97 -8.93 -23.43
N LYS A 446 -8.53 -10.12 -23.60
CA LYS A 446 -8.26 -11.05 -24.70
C LYS A 446 -9.54 -11.34 -25.49
N SER A 447 -10.24 -10.27 -25.88
CA SER A 447 -11.48 -10.37 -26.66
C SER A 447 -11.22 -10.31 -28.16
N THR A 448 -12.15 -10.86 -28.95
CA THR A 448 -12.20 -10.67 -30.40
C THR A 448 -13.34 -9.74 -30.83
N VAL A 449 -14.17 -9.27 -29.90
CA VAL A 449 -15.31 -8.37 -30.14
C VAL A 449 -15.07 -7.01 -29.50
N THR A 450 -15.79 -5.99 -29.97
CA THR A 450 -15.76 -4.65 -29.36
C THR A 450 -16.05 -4.71 -27.86
N ILE A 451 -15.29 -3.96 -27.08
CA ILE A 451 -15.61 -3.66 -25.68
C ILE A 451 -16.36 -2.34 -25.64
N ALA A 452 -17.60 -2.33 -25.15
CA ALA A 452 -18.50 -1.18 -25.12
C ALA A 452 -19.18 -1.03 -23.75
N GLY A 453 -18.47 -0.35 -22.85
CA GLY A 453 -18.89 -0.06 -21.48
C GLY A 453 -17.93 -0.67 -20.47
N GLY A 454 -18.43 -0.87 -19.26
CA GLY A 454 -17.65 -1.38 -18.15
C GLY A 454 -16.90 -0.28 -17.40
N THR A 455 -16.93 -0.35 -16.08
CA THR A 455 -15.97 0.32 -15.19
C THR A 455 -14.91 -0.68 -14.81
N ILE A 456 -13.65 -0.27 -14.87
CA ILE A 456 -12.52 -1.01 -14.30
C ILE A 456 -11.93 -0.11 -13.21
N ASP A 457 -11.85 -0.63 -12.00
CA ASP A 457 -11.22 0.02 -10.85
C ASP A 457 -10.16 -0.93 -10.28
N GLY A 458 -8.89 -0.53 -10.28
CA GLY A 458 -7.83 -1.37 -9.69
C GLY A 458 -7.92 -1.42 -8.17
N GLY A 459 -8.27 -0.29 -7.55
CA GLY A 459 -8.34 -0.17 -6.10
C GLY A 459 -7.00 0.24 -5.51
N ALA A 460 -6.55 -0.45 -4.47
CA ALA A 460 -5.35 -0.15 -3.72
C ALA A 460 -4.20 -1.09 -4.11
N GLY A 461 -3.14 -0.53 -4.66
CA GLY A 461 -1.92 -1.26 -4.98
C GLY A 461 -1.31 -0.78 -6.29
N ILE A 462 -0.71 -1.69 -7.06
CA ILE A 462 -0.20 -1.39 -8.40
C ILE A 462 -0.91 -2.27 -9.42
N ASP A 463 -1.87 -1.68 -10.11
CA ASP A 463 -2.81 -2.39 -10.94
C ASP A 463 -2.47 -2.25 -12.42
N THR A 464 -2.73 -3.32 -13.16
CA THR A 464 -2.38 -3.43 -14.58
C THR A 464 -3.58 -3.80 -15.43
N LEU A 465 -3.88 -2.97 -16.44
CA LEU A 465 -4.77 -3.30 -17.55
C LEU A 465 -3.94 -3.57 -18.81
N THR A 466 -4.13 -4.74 -19.43
CA THR A 466 -3.53 -5.06 -20.73
C THR A 466 -4.61 -5.46 -21.73
N VAL A 467 -4.67 -4.75 -22.87
CA VAL A 467 -5.49 -5.12 -24.03
C VAL A 467 -4.58 -5.66 -25.13
N ASP A 468 -4.71 -6.96 -25.42
CA ASP A 468 -3.88 -7.67 -26.40
C ASP A 468 -4.30 -7.36 -27.85
N LYS A 469 -3.34 -7.49 -28.79
CA LYS A 469 -3.52 -7.44 -30.25
C LYS A 469 -4.55 -8.41 -30.80
N VAL A 470 -4.90 -9.44 -30.03
CA VAL A 470 -6.01 -10.34 -30.35
C VAL A 470 -7.31 -9.56 -30.60
N LEU A 471 -7.50 -8.42 -29.92
CA LEU A 471 -8.63 -7.53 -30.15
C LEU A 471 -8.39 -6.67 -31.40
N THR A 472 -9.15 -6.94 -32.46
CA THR A 472 -9.13 -6.15 -33.70
C THR A 472 -10.32 -5.20 -33.83
N ASN A 473 -10.91 -4.80 -32.71
CA ASN A 473 -12.08 -3.93 -32.63
C ASN A 473 -11.84 -2.81 -31.60
N ASN A 474 -12.83 -1.94 -31.45
CA ASN A 474 -12.75 -0.78 -30.56
C ASN A 474 -12.86 -1.19 -29.08
N VAL A 475 -12.25 -0.36 -28.23
CA VAL A 475 -12.45 -0.38 -26.78
C VAL A 475 -13.12 0.93 -26.40
N THR A 476 -14.20 0.86 -25.64
CA THR A 476 -14.85 2.01 -25.02
C THR A 476 -15.17 1.62 -23.59
N LEU A 477 -14.49 2.21 -22.61
CA LEU A 477 -14.76 2.00 -21.19
C LEU A 477 -15.62 3.14 -20.64
N THR A 478 -16.54 2.81 -19.74
CA THR A 478 -17.30 3.80 -18.97
C THR A 478 -16.34 4.56 -18.06
N ALA A 479 -15.49 3.85 -17.32
CA ALA A 479 -14.47 4.44 -16.49
C ALA A 479 -13.24 3.53 -16.33
N LEU A 480 -12.08 4.14 -16.13
CA LEU A 480 -10.84 3.48 -15.71
C LEU A 480 -10.30 4.21 -14.48
N ASN A 481 -10.40 3.59 -13.32
CA ASN A 481 -10.02 4.19 -12.05
C ASN A 481 -8.87 3.41 -11.42
N ASN A 482 -7.94 4.11 -10.79
CA ASN A 482 -6.88 3.53 -9.95
C ASN A 482 -6.17 2.36 -10.66
N VAL A 483 -5.74 2.59 -11.90
CA VAL A 483 -4.92 1.64 -12.66
C VAL A 483 -3.61 2.31 -13.03
N GLU A 484 -2.52 1.87 -12.41
CA GLU A 484 -1.19 2.45 -12.55
C GLU A 484 -0.59 2.15 -13.91
N LYS A 485 -0.98 1.03 -14.54
CA LYS A 485 -0.43 0.65 -15.84
C LYS A 485 -1.51 0.14 -16.78
N ALA A 486 -1.90 0.97 -17.74
CA ALA A 486 -2.81 0.59 -18.82
C ALA A 486 -2.07 0.51 -20.16
N THR A 487 -2.11 -0.65 -20.83
CA THR A 487 -1.52 -0.84 -22.17
C THR A 487 -2.60 -1.29 -23.16
N PHE A 488 -2.75 -0.54 -24.25
CA PHE A 488 -3.70 -0.84 -25.32
C PHE A 488 -2.99 -1.19 -26.62
N ASP A 489 -2.97 -2.47 -27.00
CA ASP A 489 -2.39 -2.94 -28.25
C ASP A 489 -3.46 -3.41 -29.26
N ASN A 490 -4.75 -3.11 -29.05
CA ASN A 490 -5.80 -3.49 -29.99
C ASN A 490 -5.64 -2.79 -31.36
N THR A 491 -6.30 -3.35 -32.39
CA THR A 491 -6.50 -2.65 -33.66
C THR A 491 -7.87 -2.00 -33.66
N GLY A 492 -7.93 -0.68 -33.62
CA GLY A 492 -9.19 0.07 -33.52
C GLY A 492 -9.03 1.31 -32.66
N THR A 493 -10.15 1.91 -32.25
CA THR A 493 -10.14 3.09 -31.38
C THR A 493 -10.19 2.69 -29.91
N VAL A 494 -9.59 3.50 -29.03
CA VAL A 494 -9.70 3.40 -27.57
C VAL A 494 -10.37 4.66 -27.05
N THR A 495 -11.45 4.50 -26.29
CA THR A 495 -12.14 5.59 -25.61
C THR A 495 -12.28 5.26 -24.14
N ILE A 496 -11.88 6.17 -23.26
CA ILE A 496 -12.12 6.13 -21.82
C ILE A 496 -12.96 7.36 -21.47
N ASN A 497 -14.20 7.15 -21.03
CA ASN A 497 -15.14 8.26 -20.81
C ASN A 497 -14.90 9.01 -19.49
N ALA A 498 -14.28 8.36 -18.51
CA ALA A 498 -13.83 8.94 -17.26
C ALA A 498 -12.58 8.21 -16.78
N MET A 499 -11.57 8.93 -16.31
CA MET A 499 -10.37 8.32 -15.75
C MET A 499 -10.01 9.00 -14.44
N ALA A 500 -9.78 8.22 -13.39
CA ALA A 500 -9.33 8.71 -12.10
C ALA A 500 -8.08 7.94 -11.66
N THR A 501 -7.11 8.63 -11.07
CA THR A 501 -5.89 7.99 -10.55
C THR A 501 -5.56 8.55 -9.17
N SER A 502 -5.44 7.68 -8.16
CA SER A 502 -4.97 8.02 -6.82
C SER A 502 -3.68 7.27 -6.48
N ASP A 503 -2.97 7.77 -5.47
CA ASP A 503 -1.85 7.10 -4.77
C ASP A 503 -0.53 6.90 -5.55
N ASN A 504 -0.56 6.26 -6.72
CA ASN A 504 0.64 5.89 -7.47
C ASN A 504 0.68 6.53 -8.86
N ALA A 505 1.89 6.83 -9.34
CA ALA A 505 2.05 7.40 -10.68
C ALA A 505 1.53 6.45 -11.75
N SER A 506 0.64 6.92 -12.61
CA SER A 506 -0.04 6.09 -13.61
C SER A 506 0.48 6.33 -15.02
N THR A 507 0.51 5.28 -15.84
CA THR A 507 0.88 5.34 -17.25
C THR A 507 -0.14 4.61 -18.11
N LEU A 508 -0.71 5.30 -19.09
CA LEU A 508 -1.48 4.72 -20.18
C LEU A 508 -0.66 4.80 -21.48
N THR A 509 -0.42 3.66 -22.11
CA THR A 509 0.29 3.57 -23.38
C THR A 509 -0.58 2.92 -24.44
N ALA A 510 -0.67 3.55 -25.61
CA ALA A 510 -1.34 2.97 -26.77
C ALA A 510 -0.31 2.52 -27.83
N GLY A 511 -0.44 1.28 -28.28
CA GLY A 511 0.39 0.69 -29.32
C GLY A 511 0.10 1.23 -30.71
N SER A 512 1.01 0.96 -31.65
CA SER A 512 0.95 1.52 -33.02
C SER A 512 -0.22 1.04 -33.88
N THR A 513 -0.94 0.01 -33.43
CA THR A 513 -2.13 -0.53 -34.11
C THR A 513 -3.42 0.17 -33.69
N VAL A 514 -3.39 0.93 -32.60
CA VAL A 514 -4.51 1.79 -32.17
C VAL A 514 -4.63 2.95 -33.17
N THR A 515 -5.84 3.15 -33.69
CA THR A 515 -6.10 4.15 -34.74
C THR A 515 -6.54 5.50 -34.17
N ALA A 516 -7.07 5.54 -32.95
CA ALA A 516 -7.35 6.78 -32.22
C ALA A 516 -7.46 6.50 -30.71
N LEU A 517 -7.11 7.49 -29.89
CA LEU A 517 -7.27 7.47 -28.43
C LEU A 517 -8.09 8.68 -27.97
N SER A 518 -9.07 8.46 -27.11
CA SER A 518 -9.83 9.50 -26.42
C SER A 518 -9.86 9.18 -24.94
N VAL A 519 -9.30 10.07 -24.10
CA VAL A 519 -9.43 10.02 -22.65
C VAL A 519 -10.15 11.28 -22.21
N ASN A 520 -11.38 11.11 -21.72
CA ASN A 520 -12.23 12.22 -21.30
C ASN A 520 -12.29 12.28 -19.77
N GLY A 521 -12.30 13.50 -19.21
CA GLY A 521 -12.43 13.71 -17.78
C GLY A 521 -11.34 13.02 -16.95
N LEU A 522 -10.08 13.14 -17.38
CA LEU A 522 -8.95 12.69 -16.58
C LEU A 522 -8.87 13.54 -15.30
N LYS A 523 -8.99 12.86 -14.16
CA LYS A 523 -8.81 13.40 -12.81
C LYS A 523 -7.61 12.72 -12.16
N ALA A 524 -6.44 13.30 -12.37
CA ALA A 524 -5.20 12.87 -11.76
C ALA A 524 -4.93 13.64 -10.45
N ASP A 525 -4.77 12.89 -9.36
CA ASP A 525 -4.32 13.42 -8.06
C ASP A 525 -2.81 13.15 -7.82
N VAL A 526 -2.18 12.39 -8.73
CA VAL A 526 -0.76 12.00 -8.77
C VAL A 526 -0.22 12.14 -10.20
N ALA A 527 1.10 12.05 -10.38
CA ALA A 527 1.71 12.24 -11.69
C ALA A 527 1.24 11.15 -12.70
N THR A 528 0.61 11.56 -13.79
CA THR A 528 0.02 10.65 -14.77
C THR A 528 0.53 10.91 -16.18
N THR A 529 0.91 9.84 -16.88
CA THR A 529 1.36 9.91 -18.28
C THR A 529 0.35 9.23 -19.21
N ILE A 530 -0.09 9.95 -20.24
CA ILE A 530 -0.86 9.40 -21.37
C ILE A 530 0.02 9.45 -22.61
N ASP A 531 0.51 8.30 -23.05
CA ASP A 531 1.42 8.17 -24.19
C ASP A 531 0.70 7.65 -25.44
N GLY A 532 0.30 8.59 -26.30
CA GLY A 532 -0.26 8.34 -27.62
C GLY A 532 0.77 8.37 -28.76
N SER A 533 2.08 8.41 -28.48
CA SER A 533 3.12 8.71 -29.49
C SER A 533 3.13 7.76 -30.69
N GLN A 534 2.64 6.54 -30.51
CA GLN A 534 2.63 5.51 -31.55
C GLN A 534 1.35 5.53 -32.40
N ILE A 535 0.32 6.28 -31.99
CA ILE A 535 -0.99 6.33 -32.66
C ILE A 535 -0.86 7.11 -33.97
N THR A 536 -1.49 6.60 -35.03
CA THR A 536 -1.46 7.25 -36.35
C THR A 536 -2.64 8.17 -36.62
N GLY A 537 -3.79 7.96 -35.97
CA GLY A 537 -4.92 8.89 -36.03
C GLY A 537 -5.00 9.80 -34.81
N ASN A 538 -6.22 10.19 -34.46
CA ASN A 538 -6.44 11.31 -33.53
C ASN A 538 -6.19 10.91 -32.07
N VAL A 539 -5.65 11.85 -31.29
CA VAL A 539 -5.48 11.71 -29.84
C VAL A 539 -6.17 12.87 -29.13
N THR A 540 -7.18 12.56 -28.33
CA THR A 540 -7.90 13.55 -27.52
C THR A 540 -7.70 13.22 -26.04
N VAL A 541 -7.17 14.14 -25.25
CA VAL A 541 -7.05 14.00 -23.80
C VAL A 541 -7.57 15.26 -23.13
N ASP A 542 -8.60 15.12 -22.30
CA ASP A 542 -9.13 16.19 -21.47
C ASP A 542 -8.79 15.93 -20.00
N ALA A 543 -7.73 16.58 -19.51
CA ALA A 543 -7.33 16.56 -18.12
C ALA A 543 -7.69 17.87 -17.39
N SER A 544 -8.67 18.63 -17.88
CA SER A 544 -9.08 19.93 -17.31
C SER A 544 -9.48 19.89 -15.82
N THR A 545 -9.80 18.70 -15.30
CA THR A 545 -10.14 18.45 -13.90
C THR A 545 -8.98 17.89 -13.05
N SER A 546 -7.82 17.63 -13.66
CA SER A 546 -6.63 17.13 -12.96
C SER A 546 -5.99 18.21 -12.11
N THR A 547 -5.50 17.80 -10.94
CA THR A 547 -4.84 18.71 -9.98
C THR A 547 -3.34 18.45 -9.87
N ALA A 548 -2.90 17.23 -10.19
CA ALA A 548 -1.49 16.89 -10.33
C ALA A 548 -0.97 17.15 -11.74
N ALA A 549 0.35 17.20 -11.88
CA ALA A 549 1.03 17.32 -13.16
C ALA A 549 0.77 16.10 -14.05
N VAL A 550 0.40 16.33 -15.30
CA VAL A 550 0.23 15.28 -16.31
C VAL A 550 1.26 15.39 -17.43
N THR A 551 1.62 14.26 -18.01
CA THR A 551 2.40 14.19 -19.25
C THR A 551 1.52 13.65 -20.37
N LEU A 552 1.22 14.48 -21.36
CA LEU A 552 0.36 14.16 -22.48
C LEU A 552 1.18 14.11 -23.77
N LYS A 553 1.27 12.93 -24.39
CA LYS A 553 1.89 12.81 -25.72
C LYS A 553 0.81 12.51 -26.75
N GLY A 554 0.67 13.40 -27.72
CA GLY A 554 -0.15 13.19 -28.90
C GLY A 554 0.40 12.07 -29.79
N GLY A 555 -0.34 11.75 -30.85
CA GLY A 555 0.09 10.82 -31.89
C GLY A 555 0.61 11.54 -33.13
N ASN A 556 0.65 10.83 -34.25
CA ASN A 556 0.97 11.39 -35.56
C ASN A 556 -0.21 12.07 -36.25
N GLY A 557 -1.44 11.79 -35.78
CA GLY A 557 -2.66 12.44 -36.25
C GLY A 557 -2.98 13.72 -35.47
N THR A 558 -4.17 14.29 -35.70
CA THR A 558 -4.64 15.49 -34.97
C THR A 558 -4.70 15.23 -33.46
N ALA A 559 -4.08 16.10 -32.66
CA ALA A 559 -4.16 16.04 -31.20
C ALA A 559 -5.02 17.15 -30.60
N SER A 560 -5.78 16.83 -29.55
CA SER A 560 -6.50 17.81 -28.72
C SER A 560 -6.18 17.52 -27.26
N LEU A 561 -5.26 18.29 -26.67
CA LEU A 561 -4.65 17.99 -25.37
C LEU A 561 -4.88 19.13 -24.39
N THR A 562 -5.41 18.81 -23.20
CA THR A 562 -5.63 19.75 -22.09
C THR A 562 -4.95 19.23 -20.84
N GLY A 563 -4.03 19.99 -20.22
CA GLY A 563 -3.20 19.57 -19.07
C GLY A 563 -3.89 19.60 -17.71
N GLY A 564 -4.55 20.70 -17.34
CA GLY A 564 -5.27 20.80 -16.06
C GLY A 564 -4.76 21.92 -15.18
N ALA A 565 -4.42 21.62 -13.92
CA ALA A 565 -3.93 22.62 -12.96
C ALA A 565 -2.49 22.38 -12.46
N GLY A 566 -1.87 21.26 -12.82
CA GLY A 566 -0.50 20.93 -12.45
C GLY A 566 0.50 21.59 -13.41
N ASN A 567 1.80 21.42 -13.15
CA ASN A 567 2.81 21.84 -14.12
C ASN A 567 2.96 20.74 -15.17
N ASP A 568 2.23 20.85 -16.25
CA ASP A 568 1.99 19.78 -17.20
C ASP A 568 3.07 19.73 -18.29
N THR A 569 3.26 18.56 -18.87
CA THR A 569 4.15 18.36 -20.02
C THR A 569 3.33 17.87 -21.21
N ILE A 570 3.23 18.68 -22.25
CA ILE A 570 2.43 18.37 -23.44
C ILE A 570 3.34 18.28 -24.66
N ILE A 571 3.28 17.17 -25.38
CA ILE A 571 4.12 16.90 -26.55
C ILE A 571 3.24 16.53 -27.73
N THR A 572 3.35 17.25 -28.84
CA THR A 572 2.73 16.87 -30.13
C THR A 572 3.76 16.28 -31.08
N THR A 573 3.30 15.46 -32.02
CA THR A 573 4.14 14.87 -33.07
C THR A 573 3.35 14.79 -34.38
N GLY A 574 3.99 14.39 -35.47
CA GLY A 574 3.31 14.14 -36.75
C GLY A 574 3.26 15.36 -37.68
N ALA A 575 2.30 15.38 -38.59
CA ALA A 575 2.16 16.42 -39.61
C ALA A 575 0.76 17.08 -39.62
N ASP A 576 -0.14 16.61 -38.77
CA ASP A 576 -1.50 17.11 -38.65
C ASP A 576 -1.59 18.25 -37.65
N THR A 577 -2.69 18.99 -37.68
CA THR A 577 -2.94 20.12 -36.78
C THR A 577 -3.31 19.67 -35.38
N SER A 578 -2.80 20.33 -34.34
CA SER A 578 -3.15 20.05 -32.94
C SER A 578 -3.73 21.26 -32.22
N THR A 579 -4.54 21.03 -31.19
CA THR A 579 -5.00 22.05 -30.25
C THR A 579 -4.51 21.71 -28.85
N ILE A 580 -3.84 22.66 -28.21
CA ILE A 580 -3.21 22.47 -26.91
C ILE A 580 -3.74 23.52 -25.95
N THR A 581 -4.00 23.12 -24.71
CA THR A 581 -4.24 24.02 -23.58
C THR A 581 -3.43 23.47 -22.41
N GLY A 582 -2.47 24.24 -21.90
CA GLY A 582 -1.71 23.85 -20.71
C GLY A 582 -2.65 23.78 -19.51
N GLY A 583 -3.12 24.95 -19.10
CA GLY A 583 -4.09 25.10 -18.04
C GLY A 583 -3.52 25.98 -16.95
N LYS A 584 -3.81 25.70 -15.67
CA LYS A 584 -3.10 26.38 -14.58
C LYS A 584 -1.78 25.65 -14.34
N GLY A 585 -0.80 26.36 -13.80
CA GLY A 585 0.52 25.80 -13.56
C GLY A 585 1.50 26.27 -14.63
N ASP A 586 2.79 26.09 -14.37
CA ASP A 586 3.82 26.48 -15.33
C ASP A 586 4.08 25.29 -16.26
N ASP A 587 3.44 25.29 -17.43
CA ASP A 587 3.42 24.13 -18.32
C ASP A 587 4.60 24.08 -19.29
N THR A 588 5.01 22.89 -19.71
CA THR A 588 5.99 22.66 -20.77
C THR A 588 5.31 22.08 -21.99
N ILE A 589 5.27 22.86 -23.08
CA ILE A 589 4.64 22.49 -24.34
C ILE A 589 5.71 22.33 -25.42
N GLN A 590 5.85 21.12 -25.95
CA GLN A 590 6.74 20.81 -27.05
C GLN A 590 5.93 20.51 -28.31
N LEU A 591 5.93 21.46 -29.24
CA LEU A 591 5.35 21.29 -30.56
C LEU A 591 6.35 20.53 -31.44
N GLY A 592 6.15 19.22 -31.56
CA GLY A 592 6.98 18.36 -32.42
C GLY A 592 6.31 18.03 -33.75
N SER A 593 5.10 18.56 -34.00
CA SER A 593 4.41 18.38 -35.27
C SER A 593 4.89 19.43 -36.29
N THR A 594 4.85 19.08 -37.58
CA THR A 594 5.01 20.07 -38.68
C THR A 594 3.67 20.62 -39.16
N GLY A 595 2.58 20.22 -38.51
CA GLY A 595 1.24 20.69 -38.78
C GLY A 595 1.04 22.10 -38.26
N LYS A 596 -0.14 22.67 -38.50
CA LYS A 596 -0.51 23.95 -37.89
C LYS A 596 -1.07 23.67 -36.49
N ASP A 597 -0.27 23.88 -35.46
CA ASP A 597 -0.68 23.70 -34.07
C ASP A 597 -1.26 25.00 -33.50
N THR A 598 -2.18 24.87 -32.54
CA THR A 598 -2.80 26.01 -31.84
C THR A 598 -2.64 25.83 -30.34
N VAL A 599 -1.87 26.70 -29.69
CA VAL A 599 -1.73 26.76 -28.24
C VAL A 599 -2.67 27.84 -27.71
N LYS A 600 -3.61 27.45 -26.86
CA LYS A 600 -4.63 28.33 -26.28
C LYS A 600 -4.24 28.79 -24.90
N PHE A 601 -4.32 30.09 -24.69
CA PHE A 601 -4.07 30.71 -23.40
C PHE A 601 -5.37 30.97 -22.63
N ALA A 602 -5.32 30.84 -21.31
CA ALA A 602 -6.43 31.21 -20.44
C ALA A 602 -6.57 32.73 -20.31
N ALA A 603 -7.70 33.19 -19.75
CA ALA A 603 -8.03 34.62 -19.71
C ALA A 603 -7.19 35.45 -18.71
N ASN A 604 -6.45 34.80 -17.82
CA ASN A 604 -5.63 35.43 -16.80
C ASN A 604 -4.48 34.49 -16.38
N LEU A 605 -3.47 35.08 -15.75
CA LEU A 605 -2.27 34.35 -15.34
C LEU A 605 -2.53 33.26 -14.30
N ALA A 606 -3.49 33.43 -13.39
CA ALA A 606 -3.79 32.41 -12.37
C ALA A 606 -4.39 31.13 -12.99
N ASP A 607 -5.05 31.26 -14.14
CA ASP A 607 -5.63 30.15 -14.89
C ASP A 607 -4.73 29.67 -16.05
N ASN A 608 -3.59 30.33 -16.30
CA ASN A 608 -2.63 29.99 -17.36
C ASN A 608 -1.24 29.55 -16.85
N GLY A 609 -0.75 30.15 -15.75
CA GLY A 609 0.65 30.11 -15.35
C GLY A 609 1.64 30.62 -16.42
N HIS A 610 2.92 30.28 -16.25
CA HIS A 610 4.04 30.70 -17.11
C HIS A 610 4.51 29.58 -18.04
N ASP A 611 3.82 29.41 -19.16
CA ASP A 611 4.08 28.28 -20.06
C ASP A 611 5.42 28.41 -20.81
N THR A 612 6.08 27.29 -21.06
CA THR A 612 7.28 27.18 -21.89
C THR A 612 6.96 26.43 -23.17
N ILE A 613 6.95 27.13 -24.30
CA ILE A 613 6.60 26.59 -25.62
C ILE A 613 7.86 26.45 -26.46
N THR A 614 8.10 25.25 -26.99
CA THR A 614 9.23 24.93 -27.86
C THR A 614 8.76 24.26 -29.16
N GLY A 615 9.57 24.37 -30.21
CA GLY A 615 9.24 23.79 -31.52
C GLY A 615 8.19 24.56 -32.32
N PHE A 616 7.87 25.79 -31.92
CA PHE A 616 6.88 26.62 -32.60
C PHE A 616 7.37 27.06 -33.99
N GLU A 617 6.64 26.67 -35.03
CA GLU A 617 6.88 27.08 -36.41
C GLU A 617 6.22 28.45 -36.68
N ALA A 618 7.04 29.48 -36.89
CA ALA A 618 6.55 30.83 -37.18
C ALA A 618 6.25 31.01 -38.68
N GLY A 619 5.24 31.83 -39.01
CA GLY A 619 4.85 32.13 -40.39
C GLY A 619 3.35 31.99 -40.70
N ALA A 620 2.93 32.60 -41.80
CA ALA A 620 1.56 32.52 -42.29
C ALA A 620 1.14 31.07 -42.59
N GLY A 621 0.10 30.60 -41.90
CA GLY A 621 -0.42 29.24 -42.05
C GLY A 621 0.33 28.18 -41.23
N LYS A 622 1.28 28.60 -40.38
CA LYS A 622 1.97 27.77 -39.39
C LYS A 622 1.29 27.90 -38.03
N ASP A 623 2.02 27.59 -36.96
CA ASP A 623 1.51 27.52 -35.59
C ASP A 623 0.90 28.82 -35.10
N VAL A 624 -0.02 28.71 -34.15
CA VAL A 624 -0.84 29.80 -33.65
C VAL A 624 -0.82 29.81 -32.13
N LEU A 625 -0.58 31.00 -31.57
CA LEU A 625 -0.90 31.34 -30.19
C LEU A 625 -2.29 31.96 -30.16
N ASP A 626 -3.26 31.25 -29.63
CA ASP A 626 -4.62 31.77 -29.41
C ASP A 626 -4.66 32.50 -28.08
N ILE A 627 -4.60 33.83 -28.19
CA ILE A 627 -4.56 34.78 -27.06
C ILE A 627 -5.81 35.65 -27.05
N SER A 628 -6.85 35.22 -27.77
CA SER A 628 -8.13 35.92 -27.91
C SER A 628 -8.83 36.17 -26.56
N THR A 629 -8.47 35.41 -25.53
CA THR A 629 -8.92 35.54 -24.13
C THR A 629 -8.24 36.70 -23.39
N PHE A 630 -7.00 37.05 -23.75
CA PHE A 630 -6.27 38.19 -23.19
C PHE A 630 -6.67 39.51 -23.84
N THR A 631 -6.81 39.52 -25.17
CA THR A 631 -7.10 40.74 -25.92
C THR A 631 -7.85 40.48 -27.21
N THR A 632 -8.63 41.46 -27.68
CA THR A 632 -9.30 41.35 -28.99
C THR A 632 -8.25 41.45 -30.09
N LYS A 633 -8.15 40.42 -30.93
CA LYS A 633 -7.22 40.41 -32.06
C LYS A 633 -7.45 41.61 -32.98
N VAL A 634 -6.47 42.51 -33.02
CA VAL A 634 -6.33 43.55 -34.03
C VAL A 634 -4.89 43.40 -34.54
N ASN A 635 -4.73 43.07 -35.83
CA ASN A 635 -3.49 42.72 -36.58
C ASN A 635 -2.16 42.96 -35.87
N MET A 636 -1.15 42.07 -35.90
CA MET A 636 0.17 42.39 -35.30
C MET A 636 0.69 43.79 -35.68
N ALA A 637 0.97 44.62 -34.66
CA ALA A 637 1.20 46.04 -34.84
C ALA A 637 2.44 46.35 -35.67
N THR A 638 3.58 45.89 -35.18
CA THR A 638 4.90 46.31 -35.63
C THR A 638 5.93 45.40 -34.94
N LYS A 639 6.98 45.04 -35.68
CA LYS A 639 8.22 44.52 -35.09
C LYS A 639 9.14 45.72 -34.90
N VAL A 640 9.52 46.02 -33.67
CA VAL A 640 10.29 47.23 -33.35
C VAL A 640 11.63 46.87 -32.70
N ASP A 641 12.69 47.50 -33.19
CA ASP A 641 14.02 47.42 -32.57
C ASP A 641 14.03 48.27 -31.31
N GLY A 642 14.01 47.64 -30.14
CA GLY A 642 14.02 48.32 -28.85
C GLY A 642 15.30 49.10 -28.57
N SER A 643 16.37 48.88 -29.33
CA SER A 643 17.59 49.70 -29.25
C SER A 643 17.46 51.02 -30.03
N ALA A 644 16.50 51.12 -30.95
CA ALA A 644 16.40 52.21 -31.90
C ALA A 644 15.05 52.93 -31.92
N ASN A 645 13.99 52.34 -31.36
CA ASN A 645 12.63 52.91 -31.36
C ASN A 645 11.79 52.35 -30.20
N ASP A 646 10.67 53.02 -29.92
CA ASP A 646 9.64 52.60 -28.97
C ASP A 646 8.49 51.88 -29.70
N LEU A 647 7.80 50.96 -29.02
CA LEU A 647 6.70 50.15 -29.57
C LEU A 647 5.34 50.72 -29.17
N ASP A 648 4.63 51.36 -30.12
CA ASP A 648 3.26 51.86 -29.91
C ASP A 648 2.20 50.81 -30.27
N ILE A 649 1.44 50.37 -29.25
CA ILE A 649 0.44 49.29 -29.36
C ILE A 649 -0.94 49.70 -28.82
N GLY A 650 -1.10 50.83 -28.14
CA GLY A 650 -2.35 51.18 -27.46
C GLY A 650 -3.15 52.38 -27.96
N ASN A 651 -2.70 53.14 -28.96
CA ASN A 651 -3.38 54.34 -29.45
C ASN A 651 -4.75 54.07 -30.15
N ALA A 652 -5.60 55.09 -30.28
CA ALA A 652 -6.91 55.00 -30.95
C ALA A 652 -6.80 54.50 -32.40
N GLY A 653 -7.16 53.23 -32.63
CA GLY A 653 -7.09 52.57 -33.94
C GLY A 653 -5.88 51.66 -34.15
N THR A 654 -5.07 51.41 -33.11
CA THR A 654 -3.91 50.50 -33.17
C THR A 654 -4.24 49.08 -32.70
N ASN A 655 -3.20 48.26 -32.67
CA ASN A 655 -3.23 46.80 -32.62
C ASN A 655 -2.81 46.27 -31.24
N ASN A 656 -3.51 45.28 -30.69
CA ASN A 656 -3.28 44.83 -29.30
C ASN A 656 -2.11 43.84 -29.10
N ILE A 657 -1.29 43.60 -30.14
CA ILE A 657 -0.17 42.64 -30.12
C ILE A 657 1.05 43.28 -30.78
N GLY A 658 2.23 43.22 -30.16
CA GLY A 658 3.48 43.74 -30.70
C GLY A 658 4.72 42.90 -30.38
N VAL A 659 5.81 43.10 -31.13
CA VAL A 659 7.10 42.40 -30.92
C VAL A 659 8.23 43.41 -30.77
N LEU A 660 8.97 43.28 -29.67
CA LEU A 660 10.15 44.08 -29.34
C LEU A 660 11.40 43.19 -29.35
N TYR A 661 12.43 43.58 -30.10
CA TYR A 661 13.68 42.83 -30.23
C TYR A 661 14.90 43.70 -29.86
N ASN A 662 16.08 43.10 -29.72
CA ASN A 662 17.29 43.75 -29.19
C ASN A 662 17.11 44.42 -27.80
N VAL A 663 16.22 43.89 -26.95
CA VAL A 663 16.02 44.42 -25.60
C VAL A 663 17.08 43.82 -24.69
N ALA A 664 17.80 44.67 -23.94
CA ALA A 664 18.84 44.22 -23.02
C ALA A 664 18.25 43.21 -22.01
N GLY A 665 18.69 41.95 -22.09
CA GLY A 665 18.21 40.85 -21.25
C GLY A 665 16.85 40.25 -21.66
N GLY A 666 16.17 40.76 -22.68
CA GLY A 666 14.91 40.21 -23.18
C GLY A 666 13.71 40.36 -22.22
N VAL A 667 13.80 41.26 -21.23
CA VAL A 667 12.79 41.45 -20.19
C VAL A 667 12.05 42.78 -20.38
N LEU A 668 10.73 42.77 -20.22
CA LEU A 668 9.91 43.98 -20.11
C LEU A 668 9.54 44.23 -18.64
N THR A 669 9.72 45.46 -18.19
CA THR A 669 9.40 45.91 -16.84
C THR A 669 8.36 47.03 -16.88
N ALA A 670 7.63 47.23 -15.78
CA ALA A 670 6.54 48.21 -15.73
C ALA A 670 6.99 49.66 -15.98
N ASP A 671 8.22 50.03 -15.61
CA ASP A 671 8.82 51.35 -15.88
C ASP A 671 9.09 51.61 -17.37
N LYS A 672 9.04 50.57 -18.20
CA LYS A 672 9.17 50.64 -19.66
C LYS A 672 7.83 50.75 -20.37
N VAL A 673 6.71 50.93 -19.65
CA VAL A 673 5.38 51.11 -20.24
C VAL A 673 4.88 52.54 -19.99
N VAL A 674 4.61 53.31 -21.06
CA VAL A 674 4.32 54.76 -20.99
C VAL A 674 3.15 55.17 -21.90
N THR A 675 2.61 56.40 -21.77
CA THR A 675 1.60 56.96 -22.71
C THR A 675 2.21 57.67 -23.92
N SER A 676 3.50 58.02 -23.86
CA SER A 676 4.20 58.72 -24.94
C SER A 676 5.71 58.60 -24.75
N GLY A 677 6.42 58.08 -25.75
CA GLY A 677 7.88 58.04 -25.76
C GLY A 677 8.47 59.42 -26.08
N THR A 678 9.63 59.73 -25.50
CA THR A 678 10.37 60.99 -25.77
C THR A 678 11.76 60.76 -26.38
N ALA A 679 12.27 59.51 -26.34
CA ALA A 679 13.52 59.08 -26.96
C ALA A 679 13.52 57.56 -27.15
N ALA A 680 14.12 57.07 -28.24
CA ALA A 680 14.26 55.64 -28.55
C ALA A 680 15.00 54.86 -27.45
N ASN A 681 14.26 54.19 -26.58
CA ASN A 681 14.81 53.50 -25.41
C ASN A 681 14.08 52.18 -25.08
N GLY A 682 13.32 51.67 -26.05
CA GLY A 682 12.62 50.38 -25.96
C GLY A 682 11.39 50.42 -25.06
N GLU A 683 10.76 51.59 -24.92
CA GLU A 683 9.50 51.73 -24.20
C GLU A 683 8.32 51.14 -25.01
N VAL A 684 7.30 50.67 -24.31
CA VAL A 684 6.02 50.20 -24.85
C VAL A 684 4.97 51.27 -24.57
N ILE A 685 4.33 51.78 -25.61
CA ILE A 685 3.35 52.86 -25.52
C ILE A 685 1.93 52.28 -25.54
N ILE A 686 1.14 52.57 -24.50
CA ILE A 686 -0.24 52.08 -24.35
C ILE A 686 -1.19 53.15 -23.77
N ASP A 687 -2.38 53.31 -24.36
CA ASP A 687 -3.41 54.22 -23.84
C ASP A 687 -4.06 53.68 -22.56
N ALA A 688 -4.62 54.59 -21.76
CA ALA A 688 -5.30 54.24 -20.53
C ALA A 688 -6.46 53.23 -20.75
N GLY A 689 -6.44 52.14 -19.97
CA GLY A 689 -7.49 51.11 -20.00
C GLY A 689 -7.40 50.13 -21.17
N LYS A 690 -6.29 50.13 -21.93
CA LYS A 690 -6.02 49.15 -22.98
C LYS A 690 -5.28 47.93 -22.44
N LYS A 691 -5.28 46.87 -23.23
CA LYS A 691 -4.63 45.60 -22.92
C LYS A 691 -3.82 45.15 -24.12
N ALA A 692 -2.62 44.65 -23.90
CA ALA A 692 -1.79 44.17 -25.00
C ALA A 692 -0.95 42.95 -24.62
N VAL A 693 -0.56 42.20 -25.65
CA VAL A 693 0.45 41.13 -25.54
C VAL A 693 1.72 41.60 -26.24
N VAL A 694 2.84 41.57 -25.53
CA VAL A 694 4.14 42.02 -26.02
C VAL A 694 5.12 40.85 -26.00
N MET A 695 5.62 40.49 -27.19
CA MET A 695 6.69 39.51 -27.34
C MET A 695 8.04 40.20 -27.27
N VAL A 696 8.94 39.75 -26.40
CA VAL A 696 10.22 40.41 -26.14
C VAL A 696 11.37 39.44 -26.29
N THR A 697 12.39 39.82 -27.04
CA THR A 697 13.62 39.04 -27.17
C THR A 697 14.87 39.93 -27.09
N ALA A 698 15.98 39.34 -26.63
CA ALA A 698 17.30 39.95 -26.70
C ALA A 698 17.95 39.79 -28.08
N ASP A 699 17.40 38.91 -28.92
CA ASP A 699 17.92 38.60 -30.24
C ASP A 699 17.57 39.68 -31.28
N SER A 700 18.24 39.62 -32.42
CA SER A 700 18.01 40.51 -33.56
C SER A 700 16.77 40.12 -34.36
N ALA A 701 16.13 41.10 -35.00
CA ALA A 701 14.99 40.86 -35.89
C ALA A 701 15.29 39.80 -36.97
N GLY A 702 14.31 38.91 -37.17
CA GLY A 702 14.33 37.92 -38.25
C GLY A 702 15.05 36.61 -37.92
N ALA A 703 15.63 36.47 -36.74
CA ALA A 703 16.25 35.23 -36.28
C ALA A 703 15.25 34.27 -35.63
N ALA A 704 15.58 32.98 -35.65
CA ALA A 704 15.08 32.03 -34.66
C ALA A 704 15.50 32.55 -33.27
N ALA A 705 14.56 32.64 -32.35
CA ALA A 705 14.77 33.31 -31.08
C ALA A 705 13.84 32.74 -30.00
N THR A 706 14.21 32.97 -28.75
CA THR A 706 13.31 32.78 -27.63
C THR A 706 12.68 34.14 -27.28
N TYR A 707 11.36 34.17 -27.24
CA TYR A 707 10.56 35.33 -26.88
C TYR A 707 9.91 35.11 -25.52
N ASN A 708 10.07 36.09 -24.63
CA ASN A 708 9.25 36.20 -23.44
C ASN A 708 7.94 36.89 -23.81
N MET A 709 6.81 36.27 -23.49
CA MET A 709 5.49 36.82 -23.74
C MET A 709 4.98 37.53 -22.49
N TYR A 710 4.69 38.83 -22.62
CA TYR A 710 4.17 39.65 -21.53
C TYR A 710 2.74 40.09 -21.81
N TYR A 711 1.86 39.93 -20.83
CA TYR A 711 0.54 40.54 -20.83
C TYR A 711 0.57 41.85 -20.06
N VAL A 712 0.22 42.93 -20.75
CA VAL A 712 0.25 44.29 -20.23
C VAL A 712 -1.17 44.77 -20.00
N THR A 713 -1.47 45.15 -18.76
CA THR A 713 -2.78 45.66 -18.34
C THR A 713 -2.63 46.95 -17.52
N GLY A 714 -3.75 47.63 -17.27
CA GLY A 714 -3.79 48.89 -16.51
C GLY A 714 -3.80 50.14 -17.39
N ASP A 715 -3.33 51.26 -16.84
CA ASP A 715 -3.02 52.48 -17.60
C ASP A 715 -1.54 52.80 -17.44
N ALA A 716 -1.01 53.72 -18.25
CA ALA A 716 0.42 54.05 -18.21
C ALA A 716 0.89 54.72 -16.90
N THR A 717 -0.01 55.08 -15.98
CA THR A 717 0.37 55.60 -14.66
C THR A 717 0.50 54.49 -13.61
N SER A 718 -0.05 53.30 -13.88
CA SER A 718 0.08 52.10 -13.05
C SER A 718 -0.02 50.85 -13.94
N PRO A 719 0.95 50.62 -14.85
CA PRO A 719 0.93 49.46 -15.72
C PRO A 719 1.29 48.21 -14.93
N THR A 720 0.57 47.12 -15.21
CA THR A 720 0.88 45.77 -14.76
C THR A 720 1.47 45.01 -15.94
N VAL A 721 2.70 44.52 -15.77
CA VAL A 721 3.43 43.72 -16.77
C VAL A 721 3.64 42.34 -16.17
N GLU A 722 2.94 41.37 -16.71
CA GLU A 722 2.97 39.98 -16.25
C GLU A 722 3.60 39.11 -17.33
N LEU A 723 4.65 38.36 -16.97
CA LEU A 723 5.13 37.28 -17.83
C LEU A 723 4.01 36.25 -17.90
N VAL A 724 3.69 35.75 -19.08
CA VAL A 724 2.66 34.71 -19.29
C VAL A 724 3.21 33.47 -19.98
N GLY A 725 4.44 33.55 -20.48
CA GLY A 725 5.15 32.38 -20.99
C GLY A 725 6.39 32.73 -21.79
N THR A 726 7.07 31.70 -22.26
CA THR A 726 8.22 31.78 -23.16
C THR A 726 7.96 30.95 -24.40
N VAL A 727 8.34 31.45 -25.58
CA VAL A 727 8.12 30.76 -26.85
C VAL A 727 9.42 30.77 -27.64
N THR A 728 9.92 29.58 -27.98
CA THR A 728 11.08 29.41 -28.86
C THR A 728 10.60 29.08 -30.26
N THR A 729 10.96 29.92 -31.23
CA THR A 729 10.50 29.83 -32.60
C THR A 729 11.64 29.54 -33.58
N ASP A 730 11.32 28.91 -34.71
CA ASP A 730 12.26 28.63 -35.81
C ASP A 730 12.52 29.84 -36.74
N ALA A 731 11.63 30.82 -36.71
CA ALA A 731 11.68 32.07 -37.45
C ALA A 731 10.98 33.20 -36.69
N ALA A 732 10.98 34.42 -37.22
CA ALA A 732 10.34 35.55 -36.56
C ALA A 732 8.81 35.57 -36.76
N PHE A 733 8.04 35.72 -35.68
CA PHE A 733 6.57 35.81 -35.66
C PHE A 733 5.94 36.65 -36.76
N ASP A 734 4.79 36.27 -37.31
CA ASP A 734 3.95 37.12 -38.15
C ASP A 734 2.48 37.11 -37.74
N ALA A 735 1.65 37.93 -38.40
CA ALA A 735 0.25 38.10 -38.02
C ALA A 735 -0.58 36.81 -38.12
N GLY A 736 -0.11 35.80 -38.86
CA GLY A 736 -0.71 34.49 -38.95
C GLY A 736 -0.49 33.63 -37.70
N ASN A 737 0.50 33.97 -36.86
CA ASN A 737 0.84 33.22 -35.65
C ASN A 737 -0.01 33.55 -34.42
N PHE A 738 -1.00 34.45 -34.55
CA PHE A 738 -1.85 34.86 -33.42
C PHE A 738 -3.32 34.71 -33.79
N ALA A 739 -4.14 34.19 -32.87
CA ALA A 739 -5.60 34.10 -33.00
C ALA A 739 -6.33 34.90 -31.93
#